data_AF-A0A9P8K2D9-F1
#
_entry.id   AF-A0A9P8K2D9-F1
#
_cell.length_a   1.000
_cell.length_b   1.000
_cell.length_c   1.000
_cell.angle_alpha   90.00
_cell.angle_beta   90.00
_cell.angle_gamma   90.00
#
_symmetry.space_group_name_H-M   'P 1'
#
loop_
_entity.id
_entity.type
_entity.pdbx_description
1 polymer ?
#
loop_
_entity_poly.entity_id
_entity_poly.type
_entity_poly.pdbx_seq_one_letter_code
_entity_poly.pdbx_strand_id
1 'polypeptide(L)'
;AAGIPTWSPTVVLICRSTAYVWQSGRDAQFSADCGREPSDAMLLLAVLVALMSACHVQAKAVFAHFMVGNVNSWTISDWQRDIRLARDSHIDAFALNIANNGGYASQIANAFSAANSLGFKLFFSFDYAAQGAFVQQDVISLVNQYRSNSAYYKYNGKPFVSTFEGPGSSGDWTAIKWFIQLGSMAFWPKPNDHGARQFLQKRLNGKPYMMPVSPWFFTNLPGYGKNWLWRGDDLWFDRWSQVMTVQPDFVEILTWNDWGESHYIAPLDDRQWGLFDSANGNAPYNYAQDMPHDGWRLFLPYVVDMYKNGKASISTEGLVSWYRQSPGMACASGSTTGNSASQGQQEYPPAQVAQDRVFFSALLTSYADVTVTIGSTTQTGIWKDTPSGGSGIYHGSVPFKGRGAVSVKISRDGKLIMQMNGESITDSCTHNIENWNAWVGSASATGSGSGPGSVSTASSSTLKTSTTAPASTPTGGSGSFCIAGTGDGNLAGLCSFSCNYGFCPSNACTCTQRGRQINAPAASNTLGFPAAGQDIALYSGLCEFTCSRGYCPSGACTSDPSKAANGDGSFCTGGDGSGNLAGLCSFSCNYGFCPSNACTCTKRGSQINPPATSNTLGFPVAGQNVAQFSGLCEFTCSHGYCPSGACTSDPTKAA
;
A
#
# COMPACT_ATOMS: atom_id res chain seq x y z
N ALA A 1 20.81 -25.51 17.86
CA ALA A 1 20.83 -24.83 16.55
C ALA A 1 21.23 -23.39 16.79
N ALA A 2 22.38 -22.95 16.26
CA ALA A 2 22.98 -21.66 16.62
C ALA A 2 22.39 -20.52 15.77
N GLY A 3 21.98 -19.42 16.42
CA GLY A 3 21.62 -18.19 15.74
C GLY A 3 22.84 -17.45 15.19
N ILE A 4 22.65 -16.64 14.16
CA ILE A 4 23.71 -15.84 13.54
C ILE A 4 23.82 -14.50 14.28
N PRO A 5 25.03 -14.02 14.67
CA PRO A 5 25.16 -12.88 15.59
C PRO A 5 25.08 -11.51 14.89
N THR A 6 24.60 -10.51 15.62
CA THR A 6 24.67 -9.09 15.25
C THR A 6 26.00 -8.47 15.67
N TRP A 7 26.71 -7.77 14.77
CA TRP A 7 27.84 -6.88 15.12
C TRP A 7 27.96 -5.66 14.18
N SER A 8 28.59 -4.60 14.68
CA SER A 8 28.76 -3.25 14.07
C SER A 8 30.21 -2.79 14.19
N PRO A 9 30.72 -1.92 13.30
CA PRO A 9 31.57 -0.82 13.82
C PRO A 9 31.54 0.54 13.08
N THR A 10 31.50 1.60 13.91
CA THR A 10 32.27 2.88 13.82
C THR A 10 31.87 4.00 12.82
N VAL A 11 32.09 5.25 13.27
CA VAL A 11 31.53 6.55 12.81
C VAL A 11 32.64 7.57 12.51
N VAL A 12 32.45 8.52 11.57
CA VAL A 12 33.20 9.81 11.49
C VAL A 12 32.28 10.98 11.07
N LEU A 13 32.58 12.20 11.57
CA LEU A 13 31.84 13.47 11.40
C LEU A 13 32.49 14.35 10.28
N ILE A 14 32.09 15.56 9.86
CA ILE A 14 31.13 16.62 10.29
C ILE A 14 30.80 17.44 8.99
N CYS A 15 29.73 18.22 8.78
CA CYS A 15 29.34 19.49 9.43
C CYS A 15 27.92 19.98 9.00
N ARG A 16 27.69 21.30 8.90
CA ARG A 16 26.42 21.99 8.59
C ARG A 16 26.38 22.61 7.18
N SER A 17 25.30 22.40 6.43
CA SER A 17 24.58 23.45 5.66
C SER A 17 23.24 22.93 5.12
N THR A 18 22.29 23.83 4.85
CA THR A 18 20.94 23.51 4.37
C THR A 18 20.92 23.15 2.87
N ALA A 19 21.14 21.88 2.55
CA ALA A 19 20.96 21.31 1.22
C ALA A 19 20.38 19.89 1.30
N TYR A 20 19.43 19.54 0.42
CA TYR A 20 18.72 18.26 0.49
C TYR A 20 18.77 17.48 -0.83
N VAL A 21 19.52 16.38 -0.87
CA VAL A 21 19.67 15.49 -2.04
C VAL A 21 19.10 14.09 -1.76
N TRP A 22 18.79 13.34 -2.84
CA TRP A 22 18.33 11.94 -2.85
C TRP A 22 19.43 11.02 -3.40
N GLN A 23 19.43 9.76 -2.98
CA GLN A 23 20.38 8.72 -3.35
C GLN A 23 19.79 7.34 -3.00
N SER A 24 19.75 6.38 -3.94
CA SER A 24 19.59 4.96 -3.61
C SER A 24 20.96 4.31 -3.34
N GLY A 25 20.99 3.32 -2.44
CA GLY A 25 22.20 2.59 -2.06
C GLY A 25 22.72 2.83 -0.64
N ARG A 26 22.39 1.89 0.27
CA ARG A 26 22.90 1.62 1.64
C ARG A 26 22.94 2.75 2.71
N ASP A 27 22.85 2.28 3.95
CA ASP A 27 22.50 3.01 5.19
C ASP A 27 23.26 4.29 5.56
N ALA A 28 22.54 5.15 6.29
CA ALA A 28 23.10 6.13 7.23
C ALA A 28 22.26 6.19 8.53
N GLN A 29 22.94 6.41 9.67
CA GLN A 29 22.37 6.76 10.98
C GLN A 29 23.07 8.01 11.53
N PHE A 30 22.36 8.85 12.28
CA PHE A 30 22.96 9.88 13.14
C PHE A 30 22.15 10.11 14.42
N SER A 31 22.85 10.58 15.47
CA SER A 31 22.32 10.82 16.82
C SER A 31 21.48 12.09 16.93
N ALA A 32 20.60 12.13 17.93
CA ALA A 32 19.85 13.33 18.33
C ALA A 32 20.66 14.22 19.30
N ASP A 33 20.41 15.54 19.31
CA ASP A 33 19.99 16.23 20.55
C ASP A 33 19.37 17.64 20.36
N CYS A 34 18.61 18.01 21.40
CA CYS A 34 17.78 19.19 21.72
C CYS A 34 18.01 20.60 21.09
N GLY A 35 16.95 21.16 20.48
CA GLY A 35 15.99 22.12 21.11
C GLY A 35 16.41 23.53 21.61
N ARG A 36 15.71 24.58 21.13
CA ARG A 36 15.33 25.80 21.88
C ARG A 36 14.21 26.60 21.17
N GLU A 37 13.29 27.19 21.95
CA GLU A 37 12.11 27.96 21.48
C GLU A 37 12.35 29.49 21.38
N PRO A 38 11.48 30.22 20.66
CA PRO A 38 11.18 31.63 20.92
C PRO A 38 9.66 31.94 21.13
N SER A 39 9.36 33.14 21.64
CA SER A 39 8.14 33.48 22.39
C SER A 39 7.01 34.24 21.64
N ASP A 40 5.81 34.16 22.23
CA ASP A 40 4.58 35.00 22.26
C ASP A 40 4.15 35.90 21.09
N ALA A 41 5.03 36.43 20.24
CA ALA A 41 4.65 37.16 19.03
C ALA A 41 3.96 36.27 17.98
N MET A 42 3.97 34.96 18.18
CA MET A 42 3.57 33.95 17.20
C MET A 42 2.05 33.69 17.15
N LEU A 43 1.26 34.19 18.11
CA LEU A 43 -0.15 33.80 18.26
C LEU A 43 -1.08 34.33 17.15
N LEU A 44 -0.91 35.58 16.71
CA LEU A 44 -1.69 36.11 15.56
C LEU A 44 -1.29 35.48 14.23
N LEU A 45 0.00 35.13 14.06
CA LEU A 45 0.47 34.45 12.86
C LEU A 45 -0.02 32.99 12.84
N ALA A 46 -0.06 32.32 14.00
CA ALA A 46 -0.58 30.97 14.14
C ALA A 46 -2.06 30.84 13.76
N VAL A 47 -2.92 31.84 14.04
CA VAL A 47 -4.34 31.81 13.63
C VAL A 47 -4.50 31.93 12.11
N LEU A 48 -3.73 32.80 11.45
CA LEU A 48 -3.72 32.92 9.98
C LEU A 48 -3.13 31.67 9.30
N VAL A 49 -2.08 31.09 9.89
CA VAL A 49 -1.51 29.82 9.42
C VAL A 49 -2.47 28.66 9.66
N ALA A 50 -3.20 28.60 10.78
CA ALA A 50 -4.19 27.57 11.05
C ALA A 50 -5.38 27.62 10.07
N LEU A 51 -5.87 28.82 9.74
CA LEU A 51 -6.93 29.00 8.75
C LEU A 51 -6.50 28.64 7.32
N MET A 52 -5.23 28.81 6.96
CA MET A 52 -4.69 28.31 5.69
C MET A 52 -4.32 26.81 5.73
N SER A 53 -3.94 26.29 6.89
CA SER A 53 -3.58 24.87 7.08
C SER A 53 -4.81 23.95 7.05
N ALA A 54 -6.00 24.49 7.33
CA ALA A 54 -7.29 23.79 7.18
C ALA A 54 -7.60 23.37 5.72
N CYS A 55 -6.78 23.76 4.73
CA CYS A 55 -6.85 23.30 3.35
C CYS A 55 -5.51 22.75 2.82
N HIS A 56 -4.63 22.23 3.67
CA HIS A 56 -3.55 21.35 3.24
C HIS A 56 -4.10 19.97 2.83
N VAL A 57 -4.73 19.93 1.65
CA VAL A 57 -4.88 18.68 0.89
C VAL A 57 -3.48 18.21 0.52
N GLN A 58 -2.96 17.24 1.28
CA GLN A 58 -1.72 16.55 0.97
C GLN A 58 -1.96 15.73 -0.31
N ALA A 59 -1.62 16.34 -1.45
CA ALA A 59 -2.01 15.85 -2.77
C ALA A 59 -1.25 14.58 -3.15
N LYS A 60 -1.84 13.44 -2.79
CA LYS A 60 -1.36 12.11 -3.20
C LYS A 60 -1.39 11.96 -4.72
N ALA A 61 -0.32 11.41 -5.28
CA ALA A 61 -0.28 11.05 -6.69
C ALA A 61 0.34 9.66 -6.91
N VAL A 62 -0.08 9.03 -8.01
CA VAL A 62 0.35 7.72 -8.48
C VAL A 62 0.97 7.90 -9.85
N PHE A 63 2.22 7.47 -9.96
CA PHE A 63 3.00 7.54 -11.19
C PHE A 63 3.24 6.13 -11.74
N ALA A 64 3.58 6.01 -13.01
CA ALA A 64 4.17 4.80 -13.55
C ALA A 64 5.54 5.11 -14.17
N HIS A 65 6.52 4.28 -13.85
CA HIS A 65 7.87 4.37 -14.39
C HIS A 65 7.87 4.00 -15.87
N PHE A 66 8.46 4.82 -16.74
CA PHE A 66 8.35 4.66 -18.19
C PHE A 66 9.72 4.65 -18.84
N MET A 67 10.09 3.54 -19.47
CA MET A 67 11.35 3.36 -20.18
C MET A 67 11.29 4.04 -21.55
N VAL A 68 11.82 5.26 -21.66
CA VAL A 68 11.79 6.03 -22.92
C VAL A 68 12.63 5.38 -24.01
N GLY A 69 13.70 4.65 -23.64
CA GLY A 69 14.54 3.92 -24.59
C GLY A 69 13.86 2.75 -25.29
N ASN A 70 12.73 2.26 -24.78
CA ASN A 70 11.99 1.15 -25.40
C ASN A 70 11.07 1.65 -26.55
N VAL A 71 10.82 2.96 -26.66
CA VAL A 71 9.79 3.53 -27.56
C VAL A 71 10.35 4.39 -28.70
N ASN A 72 11.57 4.10 -29.17
CA ASN A 72 12.26 4.90 -30.21
C ASN A 72 11.44 5.09 -31.50
N SER A 73 10.59 4.12 -31.87
CA SER A 73 9.73 4.11 -33.06
C SER A 73 8.35 4.76 -32.86
N TRP A 74 8.00 5.21 -31.64
CA TRP A 74 6.67 5.70 -31.34
C TRP A 74 6.35 7.06 -31.97
N THR A 75 5.11 7.16 -32.44
CA THR A 75 4.48 8.41 -32.87
C THR A 75 3.78 9.12 -31.70
N ILE A 76 3.37 10.37 -31.90
CA ILE A 76 2.49 11.08 -30.93
C ILE A 76 1.20 10.29 -30.68
N SER A 77 0.65 9.61 -31.70
CA SER A 77 -0.53 8.75 -31.55
C SER A 77 -0.30 7.51 -30.67
N ASP A 78 0.90 6.92 -30.69
CA ASP A 78 1.27 5.84 -29.78
C ASP A 78 1.32 6.34 -28.34
N TRP A 79 2.02 7.45 -28.09
CA TRP A 79 2.04 8.10 -26.79
C TRP A 79 0.62 8.47 -26.30
N GLN A 80 -0.24 8.98 -27.17
CA GLN A 80 -1.63 9.30 -26.82
C GLN A 80 -2.46 8.05 -26.49
N ARG A 81 -2.23 6.90 -27.12
CA ARG A 81 -2.90 5.63 -26.78
C ARG A 81 -2.54 5.22 -25.36
N ASP A 82 -1.26 5.15 -25.05
CA ASP A 82 -0.77 4.68 -23.75
C ASP A 82 -1.07 5.67 -22.61
N ILE A 83 -1.03 6.98 -22.88
CA ILE A 83 -1.48 8.01 -21.92
C ILE A 83 -2.98 7.87 -21.61
N ARG A 84 -3.83 7.51 -22.58
CA ARG A 84 -5.25 7.22 -22.30
C ARG A 84 -5.37 6.02 -21.38
N LEU A 85 -4.69 4.90 -21.67
CA LEU A 85 -4.70 3.71 -20.82
C LEU A 85 -4.21 4.00 -19.39
N ALA A 86 -3.18 4.84 -19.22
CA ALA A 86 -2.68 5.23 -17.91
C ALA A 86 -3.68 6.07 -17.12
N ARG A 87 -4.30 7.07 -17.77
CA ARG A 87 -5.34 7.91 -17.17
C ARG A 87 -6.61 7.09 -16.83
N ASP A 88 -7.00 6.18 -17.70
CA ASP A 88 -8.12 5.26 -17.49
C ASP A 88 -7.80 4.25 -16.36
N SER A 89 -6.52 4.09 -16.00
CA SER A 89 -6.02 3.38 -14.80
C SER A 89 -5.78 4.30 -13.59
N HIS A 90 -6.22 5.57 -13.65
CA HIS A 90 -6.09 6.61 -12.61
C HIS A 90 -4.64 7.01 -12.23
N ILE A 91 -3.66 6.68 -13.09
CA ILE A 91 -2.27 7.17 -12.98
C ILE A 91 -2.24 8.67 -13.34
N ASP A 92 -1.51 9.48 -12.58
CA ASP A 92 -1.45 10.94 -12.77
C ASP A 92 -0.33 11.38 -13.72
N ALA A 93 0.79 10.64 -13.72
CA ALA A 93 1.96 10.97 -14.53
C ALA A 93 2.81 9.74 -14.93
N PHE A 94 3.59 9.89 -15.99
CA PHE A 94 4.75 9.01 -16.24
C PHE A 94 6.04 9.63 -15.70
N ALA A 95 6.83 8.80 -15.02
CA ALA A 95 8.22 9.09 -14.67
C ALA A 95 9.10 8.63 -15.85
N LEU A 96 9.53 9.57 -16.68
CA LEU A 96 10.27 9.29 -17.92
C LEU A 96 11.72 8.90 -17.59
N ASN A 97 12.00 7.59 -17.55
CA ASN A 97 13.35 7.05 -17.42
C ASN A 97 14.15 7.34 -18.69
N ILE A 98 15.25 8.07 -18.50
CA ILE A 98 16.23 8.41 -19.54
C ILE A 98 17.65 8.18 -19.03
N ALA A 99 18.49 7.56 -19.86
CA ALA A 99 19.91 7.34 -19.59
C ALA A 99 20.80 8.45 -20.20
N ASN A 100 22.08 8.52 -19.82
CA ASN A 100 23.01 9.52 -20.33
C ASN A 100 23.61 9.17 -21.72
N ASN A 101 22.77 9.11 -22.76
CA ASN A 101 23.21 8.81 -24.15
C ASN A 101 22.72 9.81 -25.22
N GLY A 102 21.98 10.86 -24.83
CA GLY A 102 21.48 11.91 -25.74
C GLY A 102 20.37 11.48 -26.73
N GLY A 103 19.98 10.20 -26.78
CA GLY A 103 19.11 9.65 -27.83
C GLY A 103 17.62 10.01 -27.75
N TYR A 104 17.16 10.65 -26.66
CA TYR A 104 15.73 10.72 -26.32
C TYR A 104 14.99 11.98 -26.77
N ALA A 105 15.66 12.95 -27.40
CA ALA A 105 15.09 14.27 -27.66
C ALA A 105 13.76 14.24 -28.45
N SER A 106 13.66 13.37 -29.47
CA SER A 106 12.43 13.19 -30.26
C SER A 106 11.29 12.57 -29.45
N GLN A 107 11.56 11.52 -28.68
CA GLN A 107 10.53 10.84 -27.89
C GLN A 107 10.08 11.66 -26.69
N ILE A 108 10.97 12.43 -26.06
CA ILE A 108 10.57 13.42 -25.03
C ILE A 108 9.62 14.46 -25.65
N ALA A 109 9.95 15.03 -26.82
CA ALA A 109 9.09 16.00 -27.49
C ALA A 109 7.72 15.40 -27.86
N ASN A 110 7.69 14.18 -28.38
CA ASN A 110 6.45 13.44 -28.68
C ASN A 110 5.60 13.20 -27.42
N ALA A 111 6.22 12.75 -26.33
CA ALA A 111 5.56 12.52 -25.04
C ALA A 111 4.91 13.80 -24.52
N PHE A 112 5.65 14.91 -24.45
CA PHE A 112 5.12 16.20 -23.98
C PHE A 112 4.01 16.74 -24.91
N SER A 113 4.11 16.53 -26.23
CA SER A 113 3.03 16.89 -27.16
C SER A 113 1.75 16.09 -26.87
N ALA A 114 1.86 14.76 -26.76
CA ALA A 114 0.74 13.88 -26.43
C ALA A 114 0.12 14.20 -25.06
N ALA A 115 0.93 14.39 -24.02
CA ALA A 115 0.47 14.71 -22.68
C ALA A 115 -0.27 16.04 -22.59
N ASN A 116 0.21 17.09 -23.27
CA ASN A 116 -0.51 18.37 -23.36
C ASN A 116 -1.88 18.20 -24.04
N SER A 117 -1.97 17.41 -25.11
CA SER A 117 -3.23 17.15 -25.80
C SER A 117 -4.28 16.37 -24.99
N LEU A 118 -3.86 15.70 -23.90
CA LEU A 118 -4.72 14.84 -23.07
C LEU A 118 -4.85 15.30 -21.61
N GLY A 119 -4.18 16.39 -21.23
CA GLY A 119 -4.15 16.93 -19.86
C GLY A 119 -3.28 16.14 -18.87
N PHE A 120 -2.57 15.11 -19.33
CA PHE A 120 -1.74 14.21 -18.54
C PHE A 120 -0.43 14.86 -18.11
N LYS A 121 0.25 14.29 -17.10
CA LYS A 121 1.52 14.83 -16.59
C LYS A 121 2.72 13.94 -16.86
N LEU A 122 3.90 14.54 -16.92
CA LEU A 122 5.19 13.88 -17.14
C LEU A 122 6.25 14.55 -16.25
N PHE A 123 7.23 13.78 -15.80
CA PHE A 123 8.46 14.32 -15.22
C PHE A 123 9.65 13.44 -15.57
N PHE A 124 10.87 13.98 -15.45
CA PHE A 124 12.08 13.21 -15.75
C PHE A 124 12.50 12.33 -14.57
N SER A 125 12.87 11.10 -14.90
CA SER A 125 13.59 10.16 -14.05
C SER A 125 14.97 9.92 -14.66
N PHE A 126 16.01 10.48 -14.06
CA PHE A 126 17.37 10.38 -14.61
C PHE A 126 18.03 9.07 -14.18
N ASP A 127 18.37 8.19 -15.13
CA ASP A 127 19.08 6.94 -14.85
C ASP A 127 20.60 7.16 -14.87
N TYR A 128 21.19 7.21 -13.67
CA TYR A 128 22.63 7.42 -13.48
C TYR A 128 23.46 6.13 -13.55
N ALA A 129 22.82 4.96 -13.71
CA ALA A 129 23.50 3.67 -13.82
C ALA A 129 23.58 3.18 -15.27
N ALA A 130 22.49 3.26 -16.03
CA ALA A 130 22.32 2.57 -17.30
C ALA A 130 23.36 2.96 -18.38
N GLN A 131 23.79 4.22 -18.43
CA GLN A 131 24.83 4.72 -19.35
C GLN A 131 25.82 5.64 -18.63
N GLY A 132 26.05 5.39 -17.34
CA GLY A 132 26.87 6.23 -16.48
C GLY A 132 26.16 7.52 -16.00
N ALA A 133 26.82 8.24 -15.11
CA ALA A 133 26.27 9.44 -14.49
C ALA A 133 26.03 10.57 -15.51
N PHE A 134 24.94 11.31 -15.32
CA PHE A 134 24.69 12.54 -16.07
C PHE A 134 25.64 13.66 -15.62
N VAL A 135 26.09 14.48 -16.57
CA VAL A 135 26.72 15.76 -16.24
C VAL A 135 25.66 16.69 -15.65
N GLN A 136 25.98 17.31 -14.51
CA GLN A 136 25.11 18.22 -13.78
C GLN A 136 24.40 19.26 -14.66
N GLN A 137 25.14 19.86 -15.59
CA GLN A 137 24.62 20.91 -16.47
C GLN A 137 23.59 20.39 -17.48
N ASP A 138 23.66 19.13 -17.89
CA ASP A 138 22.71 18.54 -18.84
C ASP A 138 21.35 18.30 -18.18
N VAL A 139 21.36 17.81 -16.93
CA VAL A 139 20.16 17.72 -16.08
C VAL A 139 19.52 19.09 -15.90
N ILE A 140 20.32 20.12 -15.57
CA ILE A 140 19.84 21.50 -15.41
C ILE A 140 19.24 22.02 -16.71
N SER A 141 19.88 21.77 -17.84
CA SER A 141 19.45 22.27 -19.15
C SER A 141 18.15 21.61 -19.61
N LEU A 142 18.05 20.28 -19.51
CA LEU A 142 16.88 19.52 -19.91
C LEU A 142 15.66 19.83 -19.02
N VAL A 143 15.83 19.91 -17.70
CA VAL A 143 14.72 20.30 -16.81
C VAL A 143 14.30 21.75 -17.06
N ASN A 144 15.24 22.69 -17.30
CA ASN A 144 14.89 24.06 -17.65
C ASN A 144 14.09 24.16 -18.97
N GLN A 145 14.40 23.32 -19.96
CA GLN A 145 13.69 23.28 -21.24
C GLN A 145 12.20 22.91 -21.08
N TYR A 146 11.86 22.00 -20.15
CA TYR A 146 10.50 21.47 -20.02
C TYR A 146 9.74 21.92 -18.76
N ARG A 147 10.37 22.46 -17.71
CA ARG A 147 9.69 22.80 -16.44
C ARG A 147 8.59 23.87 -16.53
N SER A 148 8.59 24.67 -17.59
CA SER A 148 7.53 25.66 -17.88
C SER A 148 6.32 25.04 -18.58
N ASN A 149 6.47 23.86 -19.18
CA ASN A 149 5.43 23.16 -19.93
C ASN A 149 4.25 22.75 -19.03
N SER A 150 3.01 22.91 -19.52
CA SER A 150 1.77 22.60 -18.79
C SER A 150 1.58 21.11 -18.47
N ALA A 151 2.21 20.21 -19.22
CA ALA A 151 2.26 18.78 -18.92
C ALA A 151 3.39 18.40 -17.95
N TYR A 152 4.29 19.31 -17.55
CA TYR A 152 5.31 18.99 -16.56
C TYR A 152 4.69 18.84 -15.16
N TYR A 153 4.89 17.71 -14.49
CA TYR A 153 4.38 17.48 -13.13
C TYR A 153 5.08 18.39 -12.11
N LYS A 154 4.28 19.07 -11.29
CA LYS A 154 4.76 20.02 -10.28
C LYS A 154 4.20 19.66 -8.91
N TYR A 155 5.08 19.64 -7.92
CA TYR A 155 4.71 19.46 -6.52
C TYR A 155 5.01 20.76 -5.76
N ASN A 156 4.02 21.28 -5.03
CA ASN A 156 4.10 22.58 -4.33
C ASN A 156 4.64 23.72 -5.23
N GLY A 157 4.12 23.79 -6.47
CA GLY A 157 4.52 24.77 -7.49
C GLY A 157 5.89 24.54 -8.15
N LYS A 158 6.69 23.62 -7.61
CA LYS A 158 8.06 23.34 -8.06
C LYS A 158 8.08 22.17 -9.04
N PRO A 159 9.04 22.12 -10.00
CA PRO A 159 9.20 20.97 -10.87
C PRO A 159 9.48 19.72 -10.04
N PHE A 160 8.91 18.57 -10.43
CA PHE A 160 9.27 17.28 -9.86
C PHE A 160 10.36 16.62 -10.71
N VAL A 161 11.29 15.91 -10.07
CA VAL A 161 12.35 15.13 -10.73
C VAL A 161 12.63 13.91 -9.86
N SER A 162 12.73 12.73 -10.47
CA SER A 162 13.23 11.50 -9.86
C SER A 162 14.54 11.07 -10.51
N THR A 163 15.13 10.00 -9.99
CA THR A 163 16.44 9.49 -10.37
C THR A 163 16.45 7.97 -10.12
N PHE A 164 17.25 7.23 -10.87
CA PHE A 164 17.58 5.84 -10.61
C PHE A 164 19.09 5.73 -10.37
N GLU A 165 19.48 5.09 -9.25
CA GLU A 165 20.88 5.01 -8.79
C GLU A 165 21.60 6.37 -8.76
N GLY A 166 22.89 6.43 -9.08
CA GLY A 166 23.71 7.64 -8.93
C GLY A 166 24.20 8.02 -7.52
N PRO A 167 24.46 7.08 -6.57
CA PRO A 167 24.96 7.44 -5.23
C PRO A 167 26.25 8.28 -5.23
N GLY A 168 27.14 8.07 -6.20
CA GLY A 168 28.36 8.86 -6.37
C GLY A 168 28.14 10.31 -6.84
N SER A 169 26.95 10.62 -7.36
CA SER A 169 26.59 11.94 -7.91
C SER A 169 25.72 12.78 -6.97
N SER A 170 25.54 12.37 -5.71
CA SER A 170 24.71 13.10 -4.74
C SER A 170 25.27 14.48 -4.34
N GLY A 171 26.55 14.77 -4.62
CA GLY A 171 27.08 16.13 -4.49
C GLY A 171 26.40 17.13 -5.43
N ASP A 172 26.25 16.76 -6.71
CA ASP A 172 25.81 17.63 -7.80
C ASP A 172 24.43 18.23 -7.55
N TRP A 173 23.53 17.43 -6.97
CA TRP A 173 22.16 17.81 -6.74
C TRP A 173 21.99 19.01 -5.80
N THR A 174 23.00 19.36 -5.01
CA THR A 174 22.97 20.58 -4.20
C THR A 174 22.78 21.82 -5.09
N ALA A 175 23.56 21.93 -6.17
CA ALA A 175 23.44 23.03 -7.12
C ALA A 175 22.31 22.81 -8.16
N ILE A 176 22.03 21.57 -8.61
CA ILE A 176 20.86 21.28 -9.48
C ILE A 176 19.58 21.82 -8.83
N LYS A 177 19.39 21.56 -7.53
CA LYS A 177 18.21 21.99 -6.79
C LYS A 177 18.17 23.49 -6.54
N TRP A 178 19.32 24.14 -6.40
CA TRP A 178 19.43 25.59 -6.29
C TRP A 178 19.02 26.29 -7.61
N PHE A 179 19.55 25.84 -8.74
CA PHE A 179 19.23 26.41 -10.06
C PHE A 179 17.81 26.12 -10.55
N ILE A 180 17.20 25.00 -10.16
CA ILE A 180 15.85 24.58 -10.62
C ILE A 180 14.75 24.87 -9.57
N GLN A 181 15.11 25.19 -8.33
CA GLN A 181 14.21 25.40 -7.18
C GLN A 181 13.42 24.15 -6.73
N LEU A 182 14.03 22.97 -6.78
CA LEU A 182 13.39 21.68 -6.48
C LEU A 182 13.10 21.46 -4.97
N GLY A 183 12.36 20.38 -4.66
CA GLY A 183 12.17 19.84 -3.31
C GLY A 183 13.05 18.62 -3.00
N SER A 184 12.73 17.88 -1.92
CA SER A 184 13.39 16.61 -1.58
C SER A 184 12.40 15.58 -1.06
N MET A 185 12.58 14.33 -1.47
CA MET A 185 11.81 13.16 -1.05
C MET A 185 12.78 12.02 -0.75
N ALA A 186 12.32 10.91 -0.19
CA ALA A 186 13.11 9.68 -0.10
C ALA A 186 12.41 8.49 -0.75
N PHE A 187 13.24 7.53 -1.15
CA PHE A 187 12.86 6.20 -1.61
C PHE A 187 13.42 5.18 -0.63
N TRP A 188 12.69 4.08 -0.38
CA TRP A 188 13.12 3.06 0.57
C TRP A 188 12.50 1.70 0.19
N PRO A 189 13.32 0.68 -0.14
CA PRO A 189 12.83 -0.58 -0.73
C PRO A 189 12.29 -1.61 0.28
N LYS A 190 12.29 -1.32 1.60
CA LYS A 190 11.77 -2.23 2.63
C LYS A 190 10.96 -1.55 3.73
N PRO A 191 9.66 -1.82 3.78
CA PRO A 191 9.11 -2.31 5.02
C PRO A 191 8.38 -3.63 4.79
N ASN A 192 8.96 -4.73 5.28
CA ASN A 192 8.29 -6.03 5.36
C ASN A 192 7.66 -6.24 6.76
N ASP A 193 7.75 -5.25 7.65
CA ASP A 193 7.41 -5.39 9.07
C ASP A 193 6.52 -4.26 9.61
N HIS A 194 5.84 -4.60 10.70
CA HIS A 194 5.00 -3.74 11.51
C HIS A 194 5.77 -2.50 12.01
N GLY A 195 5.08 -1.37 12.12
CA GLY A 195 5.71 -0.07 12.45
C GLY A 195 6.28 0.69 11.26
N ALA A 196 6.22 0.14 10.03
CA ALA A 196 6.65 0.75 8.76
C ALA A 196 6.46 2.28 8.68
N ARG A 197 5.23 2.77 8.92
CA ARG A 197 4.91 4.21 8.82
C ARG A 197 5.62 5.06 9.88
N GLN A 198 5.69 4.58 11.13
CA GLN A 198 6.38 5.29 12.21
C GLN A 198 7.91 5.24 12.03
N PHE A 199 8.45 4.11 11.56
CA PHE A 199 9.86 3.96 11.21
C PHE A 199 10.25 4.91 10.07
N LEU A 200 9.46 4.92 8.98
CA LEU A 200 9.63 5.85 7.87
C LEU A 200 9.53 7.29 8.37
N GLN A 201 8.47 7.70 9.06
CA GLN A 201 8.31 9.07 9.58
C GLN A 201 9.51 9.53 10.43
N LYS A 202 10.03 8.68 11.32
CA LYS A 202 11.24 8.96 12.12
C LYS A 202 12.51 9.08 11.27
N ARG A 203 12.69 8.27 10.23
CA ARG A 203 13.89 8.29 9.35
C ARG A 203 13.84 9.36 8.25
N LEU A 204 12.64 9.75 7.80
CA LEU A 204 12.41 10.72 6.73
C LEU A 204 12.59 12.17 7.17
N ASN A 205 12.52 12.45 8.48
CA ASN A 205 12.59 13.79 9.07
C ASN A 205 11.63 14.78 8.39
N GLY A 206 10.36 14.37 8.23
CA GLY A 206 9.31 15.17 7.59
C GLY A 206 9.35 15.26 6.06
N LYS A 207 10.29 14.59 5.38
CA LYS A 207 10.29 14.52 3.90
C LYS A 207 9.19 13.59 3.38
N PRO A 208 8.56 13.91 2.23
CA PRO A 208 7.62 13.02 1.57
C PRO A 208 8.28 11.70 1.11
N TYR A 209 7.46 10.65 1.07
CA TYR A 209 7.86 9.29 0.66
C TYR A 209 7.13 8.87 -0.63
N MET A 210 7.90 8.33 -1.58
CA MET A 210 7.36 7.67 -2.76
C MET A 210 7.57 6.16 -2.63
N MET A 211 6.46 5.42 -2.59
CA MET A 211 6.47 3.97 -2.40
C MET A 211 6.51 3.24 -3.75
N PRO A 212 7.49 2.36 -4.00
CA PRO A 212 7.48 1.49 -5.18
C PRO A 212 6.41 0.41 -5.05
N VAL A 213 5.67 0.17 -6.14
CA VAL A 213 4.66 -0.90 -6.23
C VAL A 213 4.88 -1.66 -7.53
N SER A 214 5.30 -2.93 -7.43
CA SER A 214 5.54 -3.81 -8.57
C SER A 214 4.61 -5.02 -8.51
N PRO A 215 4.07 -5.53 -9.64
CA PRO A 215 3.29 -6.76 -9.65
C PRO A 215 4.16 -8.02 -9.59
N TRP A 216 5.37 -7.99 -10.15
CA TRP A 216 6.23 -9.15 -10.38
C TRP A 216 7.71 -8.74 -10.38
N PHE A 217 8.63 -9.69 -10.57
CA PHE A 217 10.01 -9.40 -10.99
C PHE A 217 10.68 -10.66 -11.54
N PHE A 218 11.16 -10.60 -12.77
CA PHE A 218 12.06 -11.61 -13.35
C PHE A 218 12.90 -10.99 -14.46
N THR A 219 14.20 -11.28 -14.46
CA THR A 219 15.12 -10.89 -15.52
C THR A 219 16.07 -12.02 -15.88
N ASN A 220 16.35 -12.18 -17.17
CA ASN A 220 17.42 -13.03 -17.72
C ASN A 220 18.06 -12.30 -18.90
N LEU A 221 18.83 -11.26 -18.59
CA LEU A 221 19.62 -10.42 -19.51
C LEU A 221 21.13 -10.53 -19.17
N PRO A 222 21.81 -11.62 -19.56
CA PRO A 222 23.25 -11.82 -19.35
C PRO A 222 24.13 -10.66 -19.87
N GLY A 223 23.72 -9.96 -20.93
CA GLY A 223 24.42 -8.79 -21.48
C GLY A 223 24.54 -7.62 -20.49
N TYR A 224 23.66 -7.57 -19.48
CA TYR A 224 23.71 -6.60 -18.38
C TYR A 224 24.09 -7.24 -17.03
N GLY A 225 24.56 -8.48 -17.02
CA GLY A 225 24.86 -9.23 -15.79
C GLY A 225 23.63 -9.55 -14.94
N LYS A 226 22.41 -9.54 -15.53
CA LYS A 226 21.15 -9.75 -14.81
C LYS A 226 20.57 -11.14 -15.11
N ASN A 227 20.39 -11.97 -14.07
CA ASN A 227 19.69 -13.26 -14.21
C ASN A 227 19.13 -13.75 -12.86
N TRP A 228 18.00 -13.19 -12.40
CA TRP A 228 17.33 -13.61 -11.17
C TRP A 228 15.83 -13.31 -11.20
N LEU A 229 15.10 -13.91 -10.26
CA LEU A 229 13.72 -13.54 -9.93
C LEU A 229 13.58 -13.17 -8.45
N TRP A 230 12.53 -12.41 -8.12
CA TRP A 230 12.03 -12.29 -6.75
C TRP A 230 10.64 -12.89 -6.66
N ARG A 231 10.19 -13.23 -5.45
CA ARG A 231 8.87 -13.83 -5.25
C ARG A 231 7.75 -12.83 -5.57
N GLY A 232 7.22 -12.93 -6.79
CA GLY A 232 6.09 -12.12 -7.28
C GLY A 232 4.71 -12.70 -6.95
N ASP A 233 4.62 -13.98 -6.58
CA ASP A 233 3.41 -14.77 -6.26
C ASP A 233 2.16 -13.93 -5.87
N ASP A 234 2.20 -13.30 -4.69
CA ASP A 234 1.10 -12.50 -4.11
C ASP A 234 1.39 -10.97 -4.17
N LEU A 235 2.51 -10.56 -4.80
CA LEU A 235 3.16 -9.26 -4.59
C LEU A 235 2.29 -8.06 -4.98
N TRP A 236 1.52 -8.15 -6.07
CA TRP A 236 0.64 -7.06 -6.50
C TRP A 236 -0.44 -6.74 -5.45
N PHE A 237 -1.06 -7.78 -4.87
CA PHE A 237 -2.07 -7.63 -3.82
C PHE A 237 -1.44 -7.11 -2.52
N ASP A 238 -0.30 -7.69 -2.12
CA ASP A 238 0.42 -7.30 -0.91
C ASP A 238 0.88 -5.84 -0.98
N ARG A 239 1.44 -5.39 -2.11
CA ARG A 239 1.93 -4.00 -2.26
C ARG A 239 0.82 -2.96 -2.24
N TRP A 240 -0.32 -3.22 -2.89
CA TRP A 240 -1.47 -2.32 -2.79
C TRP A 240 -2.10 -2.29 -1.38
N SER A 241 -2.11 -3.43 -0.68
CA SER A 241 -2.52 -3.50 0.73
C SER A 241 -1.56 -2.74 1.66
N GLN A 242 -0.25 -2.81 1.39
CA GLN A 242 0.75 -2.02 2.09
C GLN A 242 0.61 -0.52 1.79
N VAL A 243 0.28 -0.09 0.56
CA VAL A 243 -0.03 1.32 0.26
C VAL A 243 -1.19 1.83 1.12
N MET A 244 -2.24 1.03 1.32
CA MET A 244 -3.35 1.39 2.22
C MET A 244 -2.89 1.57 3.67
N THR A 245 -1.94 0.77 4.13
CA THR A 245 -1.42 0.81 5.51
C THR A 245 -0.41 1.95 5.73
N VAL A 246 0.54 2.10 4.80
CA VAL A 246 1.63 3.08 4.87
C VAL A 246 1.12 4.51 4.61
N GLN A 247 0.13 4.67 3.73
CA GLN A 247 -0.37 5.98 3.28
C GLN A 247 0.76 6.91 2.83
N PRO A 248 1.58 6.50 1.82
CA PRO A 248 2.68 7.32 1.33
C PRO A 248 2.17 8.61 0.66
N ASP A 249 3.03 9.63 0.52
CA ASP A 249 2.74 10.83 -0.26
C ASP A 249 2.55 10.52 -1.74
N PHE A 250 3.34 9.57 -2.26
CA PHE A 250 3.31 9.17 -3.66
C PHE A 250 3.45 7.65 -3.80
N VAL A 251 2.95 7.12 -4.91
CA VAL A 251 3.21 5.75 -5.36
C VAL A 251 3.87 5.82 -6.73
N GLU A 252 4.90 5.00 -6.96
CA GLU A 252 5.44 4.77 -8.30
C GLU A 252 5.25 3.29 -8.66
N ILE A 253 4.44 3.04 -9.69
CA ILE A 253 4.26 1.71 -10.25
C ILE A 253 5.51 1.38 -11.06
N LEU A 254 6.16 0.28 -10.69
CA LEU A 254 7.28 -0.31 -11.40
C LEU A 254 6.73 -1.51 -12.20
N THR A 255 6.53 -1.39 -13.51
CA THR A 255 6.72 -0.23 -14.40
C THR A 255 5.60 -0.19 -15.46
N TRP A 256 5.55 0.86 -16.30
CA TRP A 256 4.70 0.83 -17.49
C TRP A 256 5.21 -0.20 -18.49
N ASN A 257 6.44 -0.06 -18.98
CA ASN A 257 6.96 -0.80 -20.14
C ASN A 257 8.41 -1.32 -19.99
N ASP A 258 8.84 -1.71 -18.78
CA ASP A 258 10.11 -2.43 -18.62
C ASP A 258 9.92 -3.94 -18.80
N TRP A 259 10.11 -4.36 -20.06
CA TRP A 259 10.05 -5.75 -20.51
C TRP A 259 11.16 -6.63 -19.92
N GLY A 260 12.31 -6.05 -19.60
CA GLY A 260 13.52 -6.78 -19.18
C GLY A 260 13.52 -7.24 -17.73
N GLU A 261 12.67 -6.64 -16.90
CA GLU A 261 12.50 -7.00 -15.49
C GLU A 261 11.10 -7.60 -15.19
N SER A 262 10.33 -7.87 -16.25
CA SER A 262 9.04 -8.60 -16.22
C SER A 262 8.00 -8.02 -15.25
N HIS A 263 7.97 -6.70 -15.10
CA HIS A 263 7.02 -6.01 -14.22
C HIS A 263 6.24 -4.88 -14.91
N TYR A 264 6.24 -4.89 -16.23
CA TYR A 264 5.45 -3.98 -17.05
C TYR A 264 3.94 -4.14 -16.77
N ILE A 265 3.17 -3.07 -16.98
CA ILE A 265 1.70 -3.10 -16.99
C ILE A 265 1.11 -2.54 -18.28
N ALA A 266 1.93 -2.19 -19.28
CA ALA A 266 1.51 -1.76 -20.62
C ALA A 266 1.01 -2.94 -21.47
N PRO A 267 0.23 -2.69 -22.54
CA PRO A 267 -0.01 -3.69 -23.57
C PRO A 267 1.30 -4.03 -24.30
N LEU A 268 1.49 -5.29 -24.69
CA LEU A 268 2.65 -5.73 -25.46
C LEU A 268 2.77 -4.97 -26.79
N ASP A 269 4.01 -4.68 -27.21
CA ASP A 269 4.32 -3.94 -28.44
C ASP A 269 5.61 -4.49 -29.06
N ASP A 270 5.48 -5.18 -30.20
CA ASP A 270 6.56 -5.94 -30.84
C ASP A 270 7.75 -5.08 -31.31
N ARG A 271 7.50 -3.78 -31.53
CA ARG A 271 8.51 -2.78 -31.85
C ARG A 271 9.51 -2.51 -30.71
N GLN A 272 9.28 -3.04 -29.50
CA GLN A 272 10.09 -2.78 -28.31
C GLN A 272 11.02 -3.95 -27.92
N TRP A 273 11.09 -5.02 -28.71
CA TRP A 273 11.81 -6.26 -28.38
C TRP A 273 13.34 -6.21 -28.53
N GLY A 274 13.91 -5.14 -29.09
CA GLY A 274 15.37 -5.01 -29.27
C GLY A 274 16.21 -5.16 -27.99
N LEU A 275 15.60 -5.00 -26.81
CA LEU A 275 16.22 -5.25 -25.51
C LEU A 275 16.72 -6.69 -25.34
N PHE A 276 16.02 -7.68 -25.91
CA PHE A 276 16.34 -9.10 -25.74
C PHE A 276 17.48 -9.58 -26.66
N ASP A 277 17.78 -8.84 -27.72
CA ASP A 277 18.76 -9.22 -28.75
C ASP A 277 20.20 -9.32 -28.20
N SER A 278 21.05 -10.05 -28.91
CA SER A 278 22.46 -10.27 -28.58
C SER A 278 23.32 -9.00 -28.56
N ALA A 279 22.85 -7.91 -29.18
CA ALA A 279 23.49 -6.59 -29.13
C ALA A 279 23.19 -5.82 -27.82
N ASN A 280 22.18 -6.25 -27.06
CA ASN A 280 21.66 -5.56 -25.88
C ASN A 280 21.69 -6.48 -24.65
N GLY A 281 20.54 -6.94 -24.17
CA GLY A 281 20.44 -7.80 -22.99
C GLY A 281 20.93 -9.23 -23.22
N ASN A 282 21.12 -9.67 -24.46
CA ASN A 282 21.62 -10.99 -24.83
C ASN A 282 20.85 -12.14 -24.14
N ALA A 283 19.52 -12.05 -24.19
CA ALA A 283 18.62 -13.00 -23.56
C ALA A 283 18.64 -14.36 -24.29
N PRO A 284 18.38 -15.49 -23.60
CA PRO A 284 18.29 -16.80 -24.25
C PRO A 284 17.09 -16.93 -25.20
N TYR A 285 16.06 -16.09 -25.00
CA TYR A 285 14.92 -15.82 -25.88
C TYR A 285 14.15 -14.61 -25.30
N ASN A 286 13.20 -14.05 -26.05
CA ASN A 286 12.29 -13.03 -25.52
C ASN A 286 11.24 -13.67 -24.60
N TYR A 287 11.38 -13.50 -23.29
CA TYR A 287 10.47 -14.03 -22.27
C TYR A 287 9.28 -13.11 -21.92
N ALA A 288 9.20 -11.91 -22.53
CA ALA A 288 8.02 -11.03 -22.48
C ALA A 288 7.07 -11.25 -23.67
N GLN A 289 7.54 -11.89 -24.75
CA GLN A 289 6.71 -12.29 -25.87
C GLN A 289 5.56 -13.20 -25.40
N ASP A 290 4.34 -12.89 -25.85
CA ASP A 290 3.09 -13.61 -25.53
C ASP A 290 2.77 -13.74 -24.03
N MET A 291 3.39 -12.88 -23.20
CA MET A 291 3.15 -12.73 -21.75
C MET A 291 2.46 -11.39 -21.44
N PRO A 292 1.15 -11.22 -21.72
CA PRO A 292 0.43 -9.99 -21.41
C PRO A 292 0.36 -9.76 -19.89
N HIS A 293 0.64 -8.53 -19.45
CA HIS A 293 0.53 -8.09 -18.04
C HIS A 293 -0.54 -7.02 -17.82
N ASP A 294 -1.19 -6.57 -18.89
CA ASP A 294 -2.13 -5.45 -18.85
C ASP A 294 -3.40 -5.73 -18.02
N GLY A 295 -3.73 -7.00 -17.79
CA GLY A 295 -4.75 -7.43 -16.83
C GLY A 295 -4.53 -6.89 -15.41
N TRP A 296 -3.28 -6.66 -14.96
CA TRP A 296 -3.00 -6.05 -13.66
C TRP A 296 -3.47 -4.60 -13.54
N ARG A 297 -3.76 -3.91 -14.65
CA ARG A 297 -4.38 -2.58 -14.63
C ARG A 297 -5.86 -2.58 -14.20
N LEU A 298 -6.57 -3.70 -14.32
CA LEU A 298 -8.04 -3.74 -14.19
C LEU A 298 -8.57 -3.16 -12.86
N PHE A 299 -7.85 -3.36 -11.76
CA PHE A 299 -8.24 -2.85 -10.44
C PHE A 299 -7.57 -1.54 -10.04
N LEU A 300 -6.66 -0.98 -10.87
CA LEU A 300 -5.97 0.27 -10.57
C LEU A 300 -6.93 1.42 -10.24
N PRO A 301 -8.03 1.67 -11.00
CA PRO A 301 -8.99 2.73 -10.64
C PRO A 301 -9.52 2.60 -9.20
N TYR A 302 -9.88 1.38 -8.78
CA TYR A 302 -10.39 1.12 -7.43
C TYR A 302 -9.31 1.33 -6.35
N VAL A 303 -8.12 0.74 -6.50
CA VAL A 303 -7.06 0.88 -5.47
C VAL A 303 -6.44 2.27 -5.44
N VAL A 304 -6.36 2.96 -6.57
CA VAL A 304 -5.89 4.35 -6.63
C VAL A 304 -6.91 5.29 -5.97
N ASP A 305 -8.20 5.13 -6.22
CA ASP A 305 -9.24 5.95 -5.59
C ASP A 305 -9.35 5.69 -4.08
N MET A 306 -9.26 4.41 -3.65
CA MET A 306 -9.17 4.07 -2.23
C MET A 306 -7.95 4.73 -1.57
N TYR A 307 -6.78 4.71 -2.23
CA TYR A 307 -5.56 5.32 -1.72
C TYR A 307 -5.65 6.85 -1.64
N LYS A 308 -6.09 7.51 -2.71
CA LYS A 308 -6.19 8.99 -2.78
C LYS A 308 -7.29 9.53 -1.89
N ASN A 309 -8.48 8.93 -1.94
CA ASN A 309 -9.73 9.52 -1.42
C ASN A 309 -10.27 8.81 -0.16
N GLY A 310 -9.70 7.68 0.24
CA GLY A 310 -10.22 6.83 1.32
C GLY A 310 -11.55 6.12 0.97
N LYS A 311 -11.96 6.17 -0.31
CA LYS A 311 -13.20 5.60 -0.84
C LYS A 311 -13.08 5.35 -2.35
N ALA A 312 -13.71 4.29 -2.82
CA ALA A 312 -13.92 4.00 -4.23
C ALA A 312 -15.28 3.31 -4.43
N SER A 313 -15.80 3.33 -5.65
CA SER A 313 -17.01 2.60 -6.04
C SER A 313 -16.65 1.44 -6.96
N ILE A 314 -17.23 0.26 -6.73
CA ILE A 314 -17.15 -0.87 -7.66
C ILE A 314 -18.27 -0.69 -8.69
N SER A 315 -17.94 -0.08 -9.83
CA SER A 315 -18.87 0.12 -10.96
C SER A 315 -19.04 -1.15 -11.79
N THR A 316 -18.08 -2.07 -11.74
CA THR A 316 -18.08 -3.34 -12.45
C THR A 316 -17.24 -4.33 -11.66
N GLU A 317 -17.78 -5.53 -11.40
CA GLU A 317 -17.01 -6.60 -10.77
C GLU A 317 -15.99 -7.15 -11.77
N GLY A 318 -14.80 -7.53 -11.30
CA GLY A 318 -13.74 -8.01 -12.18
C GLY A 318 -12.89 -9.11 -11.55
N LEU A 319 -12.14 -9.80 -12.39
CA LEU A 319 -11.23 -10.91 -12.08
C LEU A 319 -9.91 -10.67 -12.81
N VAL A 320 -8.79 -10.80 -12.10
CA VAL A 320 -7.44 -10.88 -12.66
C VAL A 320 -6.80 -12.17 -12.17
N SER A 321 -6.07 -12.87 -13.01
CA SER A 321 -5.38 -14.11 -12.63
C SER A 321 -4.07 -14.25 -13.40
N TRP A 322 -3.04 -14.76 -12.71
CA TRP A 322 -1.68 -14.89 -13.24
C TRP A 322 -1.02 -16.19 -12.80
N TYR A 323 -0.12 -16.69 -13.65
CA TYR A 323 0.62 -17.94 -13.45
C TYR A 323 1.78 -18.04 -14.46
N ARG A 324 2.77 -18.91 -14.18
CA ARG A 324 3.73 -19.36 -15.19
C ARG A 324 3.09 -20.41 -16.10
N GLN A 325 3.40 -20.38 -17.40
CA GLN A 325 2.91 -21.36 -18.37
C GLN A 325 3.59 -22.75 -18.23
N SER A 326 4.58 -22.88 -17.37
CA SER A 326 5.21 -24.15 -17.01
C SER A 326 5.38 -24.27 -15.49
N PRO A 327 5.43 -25.50 -14.94
CA PRO A 327 5.92 -25.75 -13.59
C PRO A 327 7.42 -25.50 -13.51
N GLY A 328 7.91 -24.92 -12.42
CA GLY A 328 9.30 -24.48 -12.26
C GLY A 328 10.36 -25.60 -12.28
N MET A 329 9.95 -26.86 -12.37
CA MET A 329 10.81 -28.04 -12.50
C MET A 329 10.62 -28.80 -13.84
N ALA A 330 9.81 -28.28 -14.78
CA ALA A 330 9.58 -28.92 -16.08
C ALA A 330 10.80 -28.78 -17.02
N CYS A 331 11.50 -27.66 -16.95
CA CYS A 331 12.60 -27.28 -17.83
C CYS A 331 13.84 -26.84 -17.03
N ALA A 332 14.96 -26.59 -17.71
CA ALA A 332 16.14 -26.02 -17.06
C ALA A 332 15.86 -24.57 -16.63
N SER A 333 16.43 -24.11 -15.51
CA SER A 333 16.14 -22.76 -14.99
C SER A 333 16.71 -21.60 -15.81
N GLY A 334 17.44 -21.85 -16.91
CA GLY A 334 18.13 -20.81 -17.67
C GLY A 334 19.26 -20.13 -16.90
N SER A 335 19.85 -20.84 -15.93
CA SER A 335 20.78 -20.31 -14.91
C SER A 335 20.19 -19.22 -14.01
N THR A 336 18.88 -18.97 -14.07
CA THR A 336 18.19 -18.01 -13.18
C THR A 336 18.26 -18.50 -11.73
N THR A 337 18.56 -17.58 -10.82
CA THR A 337 18.50 -17.76 -9.37
C THR A 337 17.24 -17.13 -8.78
N GLY A 338 16.72 -17.71 -7.69
CA GLY A 338 15.76 -17.03 -6.83
C GLY A 338 16.53 -16.13 -5.85
N ASN A 339 16.27 -14.82 -5.87
CA ASN A 339 17.14 -13.76 -5.33
C ASN A 339 18.52 -13.69 -6.01
N SER A 340 19.32 -12.65 -5.71
CA SER A 340 20.69 -12.54 -6.23
C SER A 340 21.73 -12.10 -5.18
N ALA A 341 22.89 -12.74 -5.21
CA ALA A 341 24.06 -12.37 -4.43
C ALA A 341 24.60 -10.98 -4.82
N SER A 342 24.40 -10.55 -6.08
CA SER A 342 24.75 -9.18 -6.53
C SER A 342 23.96 -8.09 -5.77
N GLN A 343 22.76 -8.45 -5.30
CA GLN A 343 21.86 -7.61 -4.50
C GLN A 343 22.06 -7.81 -2.98
N GLY A 344 23.11 -8.53 -2.57
CA GLY A 344 23.42 -8.82 -1.17
C GLY A 344 22.44 -9.81 -0.52
N GLN A 345 21.80 -10.67 -1.31
CA GLN A 345 20.81 -11.64 -0.85
C GLN A 345 21.35 -13.07 -0.93
N GLN A 346 20.84 -13.97 -0.09
CA GLN A 346 21.05 -15.41 -0.27
C GLN A 346 20.26 -15.89 -1.50
N GLU A 347 20.93 -16.61 -2.38
CA GLU A 347 20.34 -17.24 -3.57
C GLU A 347 19.72 -18.60 -3.24
N TYR A 348 18.64 -18.92 -3.95
CA TYR A 348 17.88 -20.17 -3.84
C TYR A 348 17.58 -20.72 -5.23
N PRO A 349 17.25 -22.03 -5.37
CA PRO A 349 16.66 -22.54 -6.60
C PRO A 349 15.36 -21.79 -6.92
N PRO A 350 15.17 -21.26 -8.15
CA PRO A 350 14.03 -20.39 -8.47
C PRO A 350 12.67 -21.07 -8.26
N ALA A 351 12.57 -22.39 -8.50
CA ALA A 351 11.38 -23.20 -8.24
C ALA A 351 10.96 -23.26 -6.75
N GLN A 352 11.85 -22.94 -5.81
CA GLN A 352 11.51 -22.82 -4.38
C GLN A 352 10.97 -21.43 -4.02
N VAL A 353 11.25 -20.43 -4.86
CA VAL A 353 10.88 -19.03 -4.63
C VAL A 353 9.57 -18.69 -5.34
N ALA A 354 9.41 -19.10 -6.60
CA ALA A 354 8.21 -18.87 -7.40
C ALA A 354 7.33 -20.14 -7.44
N GLN A 355 6.15 -20.10 -6.83
CA GLN A 355 5.36 -21.32 -6.61
C GLN A 355 4.58 -21.77 -7.86
N ASP A 356 4.37 -23.08 -8.00
CA ASP A 356 3.56 -23.71 -9.07
C ASP A 356 2.07 -23.57 -8.76
N ARG A 357 1.51 -22.36 -8.97
CA ARG A 357 0.15 -22.00 -8.59
C ARG A 357 -0.52 -21.09 -9.62
N VAL A 358 -1.84 -21.20 -9.75
CA VAL A 358 -2.69 -20.20 -10.40
C VAL A 358 -3.14 -19.21 -9.33
N PHE A 359 -2.66 -17.98 -9.42
CA PHE A 359 -3.01 -16.88 -8.54
C PHE A 359 -4.16 -16.07 -9.13
N PHE A 360 -5.00 -15.48 -8.26
CA PHE A 360 -6.12 -14.67 -8.70
C PHE A 360 -6.52 -13.63 -7.66
N SER A 361 -7.05 -12.52 -8.16
CA SER A 361 -7.72 -11.49 -7.36
C SER A 361 -9.04 -11.12 -8.04
N ALA A 362 -10.10 -10.91 -7.25
CA ALA A 362 -11.40 -10.50 -7.77
C ALA A 362 -11.92 -9.27 -7.02
N LEU A 363 -12.29 -8.22 -7.74
CA LEU A 363 -12.96 -7.05 -7.20
C LEU A 363 -14.47 -7.30 -7.23
N LEU A 364 -15.08 -7.47 -6.06
CA LEU A 364 -16.46 -7.94 -5.92
C LEU A 364 -17.28 -7.02 -5.01
N THR A 365 -18.58 -6.89 -5.29
CA THR A 365 -19.54 -6.14 -4.46
C THR A 365 -20.05 -6.94 -3.25
N SER A 366 -19.90 -8.27 -3.30
CA SER A 366 -20.27 -9.23 -2.26
C SER A 366 -19.49 -10.53 -2.47
N TYR A 367 -19.43 -11.41 -1.47
CA TYR A 367 -18.81 -12.74 -1.61
C TYR A 367 -19.27 -13.48 -2.88
N ALA A 368 -18.35 -14.21 -3.50
CA ALA A 368 -18.60 -15.13 -4.61
C ALA A 368 -17.60 -16.29 -4.54
N ASP A 369 -18.01 -17.46 -5.00
CA ASP A 369 -17.16 -18.64 -5.12
C ASP A 369 -16.20 -18.49 -6.31
N VAL A 370 -14.99 -19.02 -6.13
CA VAL A 370 -13.98 -19.12 -7.20
C VAL A 370 -13.71 -20.57 -7.54
N THR A 371 -13.69 -20.89 -8.83
CA THR A 371 -13.36 -22.23 -9.35
C THR A 371 -12.29 -22.11 -10.42
N VAL A 372 -11.24 -22.92 -10.32
CA VAL A 372 -10.11 -22.93 -11.26
C VAL A 372 -10.05 -24.29 -11.95
N THR A 373 -9.98 -24.28 -13.28
CA THR A 373 -9.79 -25.47 -14.11
C THR A 373 -8.43 -25.40 -14.78
N ILE A 374 -7.67 -26.50 -14.79
CA ILE A 374 -6.42 -26.65 -15.54
C ILE A 374 -6.56 -27.91 -16.39
N GLY A 375 -6.74 -27.74 -17.70
CA GLY A 375 -7.12 -28.82 -18.62
C GLY A 375 -8.42 -29.50 -18.21
N SER A 376 -8.35 -30.78 -17.83
CA SER A 376 -9.51 -31.55 -17.35
C SER A 376 -9.74 -31.46 -15.83
N THR A 377 -8.82 -30.87 -15.06
CA THR A 377 -8.86 -30.90 -13.59
C THR A 377 -9.48 -29.63 -13.04
N THR A 378 -10.59 -29.76 -12.32
CA THR A 378 -11.27 -28.63 -11.65
C THR A 378 -10.95 -28.61 -10.16
N GLN A 379 -10.73 -27.43 -9.61
CA GLN A 379 -10.47 -27.17 -8.19
C GLN A 379 -11.34 -26.00 -7.71
N THR A 380 -12.04 -26.16 -6.59
CA THR A 380 -12.58 -25.02 -5.84
C THR A 380 -11.42 -24.22 -5.26
N GLY A 381 -11.38 -22.91 -5.53
CA GLY A 381 -10.41 -22.02 -4.93
C GLY A 381 -10.85 -21.57 -3.54
N ILE A 382 -9.89 -21.15 -2.71
CA ILE A 382 -10.15 -20.57 -1.40
C ILE A 382 -9.61 -19.15 -1.41
N TRP A 383 -10.40 -18.20 -0.92
CA TRP A 383 -9.93 -16.85 -0.66
C TRP A 383 -8.99 -16.87 0.54
N LYS A 384 -7.71 -16.56 0.29
CA LYS A 384 -6.67 -16.38 1.32
C LYS A 384 -6.94 -15.07 2.07
N ASP A 385 -7.31 -14.04 1.32
CA ASP A 385 -7.58 -12.69 1.81
C ASP A 385 -8.96 -12.24 1.33
N THR A 386 -9.74 -11.65 2.25
CA THR A 386 -11.12 -11.19 2.00
C THR A 386 -11.33 -9.78 2.57
N PRO A 387 -12.10 -8.90 1.90
CA PRO A 387 -12.42 -7.58 2.44
C PRO A 387 -13.41 -7.69 3.61
N SER A 388 -13.18 -6.98 4.71
CA SER A 388 -13.96 -7.15 5.96
C SER A 388 -15.45 -6.80 5.81
N GLY A 389 -15.78 -5.85 4.93
CA GLY A 389 -17.17 -5.50 4.59
C GLY A 389 -17.83 -6.40 3.54
N GLY A 390 -17.18 -7.48 3.09
CA GLY A 390 -17.67 -8.36 2.02
C GLY A 390 -17.62 -7.76 0.60
N SER A 391 -17.23 -6.49 0.47
CA SER A 391 -17.09 -5.76 -0.79
C SER A 391 -15.68 -5.19 -0.90
N GLY A 392 -15.01 -5.41 -2.03
CA GLY A 392 -13.61 -5.06 -2.25
C GLY A 392 -12.84 -6.15 -3.00
N ILE A 393 -11.51 -6.15 -2.86
CA ILE A 393 -10.64 -7.14 -3.51
C ILE A 393 -10.52 -8.37 -2.62
N TYR A 394 -10.95 -9.50 -3.16
CA TYR A 394 -10.65 -10.85 -2.69
C TYR A 394 -9.39 -11.36 -3.38
N HIS A 395 -8.55 -12.13 -2.69
CA HIS A 395 -7.31 -12.68 -3.25
C HIS A 395 -7.07 -14.13 -2.79
N GLY A 396 -6.48 -14.95 -3.67
CA GLY A 396 -6.22 -16.35 -3.41
C GLY A 396 -5.45 -17.04 -4.53
N SER A 397 -5.25 -18.35 -4.38
CA SER A 397 -4.56 -19.17 -5.38
C SER A 397 -4.87 -20.66 -5.21
N VAL A 398 -4.68 -21.44 -6.27
CA VAL A 398 -4.69 -22.92 -6.22
C VAL A 398 -3.36 -23.50 -6.74
N PRO A 399 -2.90 -24.65 -6.25
CA PRO A 399 -1.72 -25.32 -6.81
C PRO A 399 -1.99 -25.85 -8.22
N PHE A 400 -0.94 -25.99 -9.03
CA PHE A 400 -1.01 -26.71 -10.30
C PHE A 400 -1.39 -28.18 -10.08
N LYS A 401 -2.62 -28.54 -10.48
CA LYS A 401 -3.07 -29.94 -10.59
C LYS A 401 -3.55 -30.18 -12.00
N GLY A 402 -2.68 -30.70 -12.86
CA GLY A 402 -2.95 -30.93 -14.28
C GLY A 402 -2.10 -30.07 -15.22
N ARG A 403 -2.42 -30.17 -16.51
CA ARG A 403 -1.82 -29.45 -17.65
C ARG A 403 -2.93 -29.11 -18.66
N GLY A 404 -2.68 -28.16 -19.54
CA GLY A 404 -3.64 -27.63 -20.51
C GLY A 404 -4.21 -26.27 -20.10
N ALA A 405 -5.18 -25.78 -20.88
CA ALA A 405 -5.78 -24.46 -20.76
C ALA A 405 -6.29 -24.16 -19.35
N VAL A 406 -6.08 -22.93 -18.87
CA VAL A 406 -6.55 -22.47 -17.56
C VAL A 406 -7.86 -21.72 -17.71
N SER A 407 -8.81 -21.99 -16.81
CA SER A 407 -10.04 -21.20 -16.70
C SER A 407 -10.33 -20.87 -15.24
N VAL A 408 -10.52 -19.59 -14.94
CA VAL A 408 -10.86 -19.10 -13.60
C VAL A 408 -12.25 -18.49 -13.65
N LYS A 409 -13.17 -19.02 -12.85
CA LYS A 409 -14.58 -18.65 -12.83
C LYS A 409 -14.96 -18.05 -11.49
N ILE A 410 -15.68 -16.93 -11.51
CA ILE A 410 -16.35 -16.38 -10.33
C ILE A 410 -17.86 -16.65 -10.46
N SER A 411 -18.46 -17.24 -9.43
CA SER A 411 -19.88 -17.56 -9.39
C SER A 411 -20.52 -17.16 -8.07
N ARG A 412 -21.79 -16.77 -8.07
CA ARG A 412 -22.56 -16.41 -6.88
C ARG A 412 -23.93 -17.05 -6.99
N ASP A 413 -24.38 -17.70 -5.92
CA ASP A 413 -25.64 -18.47 -5.89
C ASP A 413 -25.77 -19.47 -7.06
N GLY A 414 -24.66 -20.12 -7.41
CA GLY A 414 -24.56 -21.06 -8.54
C GLY A 414 -24.58 -20.43 -9.94
N LYS A 415 -24.66 -19.10 -10.06
CA LYS A 415 -24.65 -18.38 -11.34
C LYS A 415 -23.25 -17.85 -11.65
N LEU A 416 -22.78 -18.07 -12.87
CA LEU A 416 -21.53 -17.49 -13.37
C LEU A 416 -21.66 -15.97 -13.47
N ILE A 417 -20.73 -15.23 -12.85
CA ILE A 417 -20.60 -13.77 -12.98
C ILE A 417 -19.63 -13.43 -14.11
N MET A 418 -18.48 -14.10 -14.12
CA MET A 418 -17.41 -13.87 -15.09
C MET A 418 -16.46 -15.07 -15.14
N GLN A 419 -15.79 -15.23 -16.28
CA GLN A 419 -14.83 -16.30 -16.53
C GLN A 419 -13.63 -15.71 -17.28
N MET A 420 -12.44 -15.84 -16.70
CA MET A 420 -11.16 -15.64 -17.40
C MET A 420 -10.78 -16.98 -18.03
N ASN A 421 -10.38 -16.95 -19.31
CA ASN A 421 -9.75 -18.08 -20.00
C ASN A 421 -8.34 -17.68 -20.37
N GLY A 422 -7.37 -18.52 -20.06
CA GLY A 422 -5.96 -18.24 -20.26
C GLY A 422 -5.19 -19.40 -20.86
N GLU A 423 -3.95 -19.10 -21.20
CA GLU A 423 -3.04 -20.02 -21.88
C GLU A 423 -2.77 -21.31 -21.11
N SER A 424 -2.34 -22.33 -21.86
CA SER A 424 -2.12 -23.66 -21.30
C SER A 424 -0.90 -23.74 -20.39
N ILE A 425 -1.03 -24.43 -19.26
CA ILE A 425 0.13 -24.87 -18.47
C ILE A 425 0.65 -26.16 -19.10
N THR A 426 1.92 -26.20 -19.52
CA THR A 426 2.54 -27.36 -20.18
C THR A 426 3.84 -27.79 -19.50
N ASP A 427 4.45 -28.89 -19.93
CA ASP A 427 5.80 -29.29 -19.52
C ASP A 427 6.83 -28.96 -20.63
N SER A 428 6.53 -28.01 -21.51
CA SER A 428 7.37 -27.63 -22.65
C SER A 428 7.75 -26.15 -22.56
N CYS A 429 9.03 -25.84 -22.77
CA CYS A 429 9.53 -24.47 -22.72
C CYS A 429 10.43 -24.14 -23.91
N THR A 430 10.44 -22.87 -24.31
CA THR A 430 11.33 -22.33 -25.34
C THR A 430 12.78 -22.65 -25.00
N HIS A 431 13.48 -23.28 -25.95
CA HIS A 431 14.87 -23.72 -25.79
C HIS A 431 15.14 -24.62 -24.56
N ASN A 432 14.13 -25.32 -24.04
CA ASN A 432 14.19 -26.10 -22.78
C ASN A 432 14.57 -25.25 -21.55
N ILE A 433 14.24 -23.96 -21.58
CA ILE A 433 14.49 -23.01 -20.48
C ILE A 433 13.15 -22.49 -19.93
N GLU A 434 12.94 -22.67 -18.63
CA GLU A 434 11.76 -22.21 -17.91
C GLU A 434 11.55 -20.69 -18.05
N ASN A 435 10.32 -20.27 -18.36
CA ASN A 435 9.96 -18.86 -18.37
C ASN A 435 9.42 -18.46 -16.99
N TRP A 436 10.22 -17.72 -16.21
CA TRP A 436 9.83 -17.23 -14.88
C TRP A 436 8.98 -15.95 -14.92
N ASN A 437 8.66 -15.44 -16.11
CA ASN A 437 7.65 -14.41 -16.31
C ASN A 437 6.24 -14.98 -16.08
N ALA A 438 5.32 -14.15 -15.61
CA ALA A 438 3.92 -14.52 -15.47
C ALA A 438 3.15 -14.21 -16.76
N TRP A 439 2.21 -15.09 -17.12
CA TRP A 439 1.11 -14.77 -18.01
C TRP A 439 -0.04 -14.18 -17.16
N VAL A 440 -0.67 -13.09 -17.60
CA VAL A 440 -1.77 -12.44 -16.86
C VAL A 440 -3.02 -12.29 -17.72
N GLY A 441 -4.12 -12.87 -17.24
CA GLY A 441 -5.44 -12.74 -17.85
C GLY A 441 -6.38 -11.94 -16.96
N SER A 442 -7.40 -11.34 -17.56
CA SER A 442 -8.47 -10.67 -16.81
C SER A 442 -9.84 -10.83 -17.46
N ALA A 443 -10.89 -10.63 -16.67
CA ALA A 443 -12.28 -10.63 -17.10
C ALA A 443 -13.09 -9.63 -16.26
N SER A 444 -14.21 -9.16 -16.79
CA SER A 444 -15.17 -8.31 -16.09
C SER A 444 -16.57 -8.92 -16.16
N ALA A 445 -17.40 -8.65 -15.17
CA ALA A 445 -18.80 -9.05 -15.19
C ALA A 445 -19.53 -8.38 -16.36
N THR A 446 -20.09 -9.17 -17.27
CA THR A 446 -21.00 -8.66 -18.29
C THR A 446 -22.35 -8.35 -17.65
N GLY A 447 -22.92 -7.19 -17.96
CA GLY A 447 -24.20 -6.78 -17.40
C GLY A 447 -25.33 -7.72 -17.84
N SER A 448 -25.79 -8.60 -16.94
CA SER A 448 -27.01 -9.42 -17.00
C SER A 448 -27.46 -9.87 -18.42
N GLY A 449 -26.85 -10.91 -18.98
CA GLY A 449 -27.32 -11.48 -20.24
C GLY A 449 -26.61 -12.75 -20.72
N SER A 450 -27.28 -13.89 -20.55
CA SER A 450 -27.22 -15.14 -21.33
C SER A 450 -26.06 -15.38 -22.34
N GLY A 451 -25.27 -16.43 -22.10
CA GLY A 451 -24.55 -17.18 -23.15
C GLY A 451 -23.02 -17.02 -23.17
N PRO A 452 -22.26 -18.04 -23.63
CA PRO A 452 -20.81 -18.05 -23.54
C PRO A 452 -20.12 -17.42 -24.75
N GLY A 453 -19.03 -16.71 -24.50
CA GLY A 453 -17.94 -16.53 -25.48
C GLY A 453 -17.87 -15.17 -26.18
N SER A 454 -17.08 -14.27 -25.60
CA SER A 454 -16.21 -13.38 -26.38
C SER A 454 -14.86 -13.30 -25.68
N VAL A 455 -13.84 -13.95 -26.26
CA VAL A 455 -12.45 -13.78 -25.84
C VAL A 455 -11.98 -12.41 -26.34
N SER A 456 -11.54 -11.55 -25.43
CA SER A 456 -10.98 -10.23 -25.80
C SER A 456 -9.49 -10.35 -26.15
N THR A 457 -9.16 -11.04 -27.23
CA THR A 457 -7.87 -10.86 -27.90
C THR A 457 -7.89 -9.53 -28.64
N ALA A 458 -7.10 -8.57 -28.13
CA ALA A 458 -6.74 -7.27 -28.71
C ALA A 458 -7.58 -6.72 -29.89
N SER A 459 -8.54 -5.84 -29.59
CA SER A 459 -8.75 -4.68 -30.45
C SER A 459 -9.34 -3.47 -29.72
N SER A 460 -9.01 -2.29 -30.23
CA SER A 460 -9.38 -1.00 -29.65
C SER A 460 -10.90 -0.83 -29.55
N SER A 461 -11.42 -0.58 -28.34
CA SER A 461 -12.77 -0.03 -28.17
C SER A 461 -12.73 1.15 -27.19
N THR A 462 -13.12 2.33 -27.68
CA THR A 462 -13.21 3.55 -26.89
C THR A 462 -14.43 3.49 -25.97
N LEU A 463 -14.24 3.41 -24.66
CA LEU A 463 -15.33 3.67 -23.72
C LEU A 463 -15.76 5.14 -23.82
N LYS A 464 -16.99 5.36 -24.31
CA LYS A 464 -17.65 6.68 -24.23
C LYS A 464 -18.20 6.89 -22.83
N THR A 465 -17.69 7.89 -22.13
CA THR A 465 -18.27 8.36 -20.86
C THR A 465 -19.53 9.20 -21.16
N SER A 466 -20.72 8.67 -20.90
CA SER A 466 -21.97 9.44 -20.94
C SER A 466 -22.31 9.98 -19.55
N THR A 467 -22.30 11.30 -19.39
CA THR A 467 -22.65 11.99 -18.14
C THR A 467 -24.15 12.05 -17.90
N THR A 468 -24.67 11.26 -16.96
CA THR A 468 -25.97 11.52 -16.30
C THR A 468 -25.99 10.85 -14.93
N ALA A 469 -26.15 11.64 -13.86
CA ALA A 469 -26.42 11.16 -12.51
C ALA A 469 -27.93 10.96 -12.29
N PRO A 470 -28.32 9.89 -11.59
CA PRO A 470 -29.15 10.03 -10.37
C PRO A 470 -28.77 9.01 -9.28
N ALA A 471 -29.15 9.07 -8.00
CA ALA A 471 -29.67 10.14 -7.12
C ALA A 471 -29.36 9.71 -5.65
N SER A 472 -29.57 10.61 -4.67
CA SER A 472 -29.35 10.37 -3.22
C SER A 472 -30.13 9.18 -2.65
N THR A 473 -29.69 8.51 -1.57
CA THR A 473 -29.92 8.82 -0.11
C THR A 473 -29.51 7.55 0.70
N PRO A 474 -29.20 7.51 2.03
CA PRO A 474 -29.12 8.56 3.04
C PRO A 474 -27.70 8.85 3.59
N THR A 475 -27.59 10.02 4.21
CA THR A 475 -26.43 10.50 4.97
C THR A 475 -26.23 9.78 6.31
N GLY A 476 -24.99 9.35 6.58
CA GLY A 476 -24.55 8.93 7.92
C GLY A 476 -23.03 8.95 8.02
N GLY A 477 -22.47 9.84 8.85
CA GLY A 477 -21.05 9.88 9.23
C GLY A 477 -20.04 10.08 8.09
N SER A 478 -19.67 11.32 7.79
CA SER A 478 -18.59 11.67 6.86
C SER A 478 -17.19 11.47 7.46
N GLY A 479 -16.90 10.25 7.94
CA GLY A 479 -15.61 9.86 8.50
C GLY A 479 -15.23 8.43 8.09
N SER A 480 -13.97 8.23 7.71
CA SER A 480 -13.44 6.92 7.33
C SER A 480 -12.88 6.22 8.57
N PHE A 481 -13.65 5.30 9.12
CA PHE A 481 -13.28 4.48 10.27
C PHE A 481 -12.29 3.40 9.87
N CYS A 482 -11.53 2.88 10.84
CA CYS A 482 -10.92 1.57 10.65
C CYS A 482 -12.01 0.48 10.64
N ILE A 483 -11.91 -0.48 9.73
CA ILE A 483 -12.84 -1.61 9.58
C ILE A 483 -12.12 -2.96 9.47
N ALA A 484 -10.79 -3.00 9.59
CA ALA A 484 -10.01 -4.19 9.86
C ALA A 484 -8.67 -3.76 10.46
N GLY A 485 -8.12 -4.57 11.36
CA GLY A 485 -6.80 -4.30 11.95
C GLY A 485 -6.18 -5.54 12.55
N THR A 486 -4.91 -5.43 12.89
CA THR A 486 -4.11 -6.50 13.49
C THR A 486 -3.21 -5.93 14.59
N GLY A 487 -2.62 -6.79 15.40
CA GLY A 487 -1.70 -6.44 16.48
C GLY A 487 -0.82 -7.62 16.84
N ASP A 488 0.27 -7.38 17.56
CA ASP A 488 1.29 -8.39 17.81
C ASP A 488 0.88 -9.36 18.93
N GLY A 489 1.16 -10.66 18.74
CA GLY A 489 0.89 -11.70 19.74
C GLY A 489 -0.58 -11.74 20.17
N ASN A 490 -0.83 -11.56 21.46
CA ASN A 490 -2.17 -11.61 22.04
C ASN A 490 -3.07 -10.41 21.64
N LEU A 491 -2.51 -9.37 21.01
CA LEU A 491 -3.30 -8.28 20.41
C LEU A 491 -3.97 -8.67 19.09
N ALA A 492 -3.48 -9.70 18.37
CA ALA A 492 -3.94 -10.04 17.02
C ALA A 492 -5.47 -10.23 16.95
N GLY A 493 -6.02 -11.06 17.83
CA GLY A 493 -7.47 -11.30 17.93
C GLY A 493 -8.25 -10.07 18.40
N LEU A 494 -7.72 -9.34 19.39
CA LEU A 494 -8.37 -8.14 19.94
C LEU A 494 -8.47 -7.03 18.90
N CYS A 495 -7.40 -6.78 18.14
CA CYS A 495 -7.37 -5.82 17.05
C CYS A 495 -8.24 -6.27 15.88
N SER A 496 -8.19 -7.56 15.50
CA SER A 496 -9.06 -8.10 14.44
C SER A 496 -10.55 -7.94 14.76
N PHE A 497 -10.94 -8.08 16.04
CA PHE A 497 -12.33 -7.87 16.46
C PHE A 497 -12.68 -6.38 16.56
N SER A 498 -11.92 -5.61 17.34
CA SER A 498 -12.25 -4.21 17.66
C SER A 498 -12.17 -3.28 16.45
N CYS A 499 -11.10 -3.40 15.66
CA CYS A 499 -10.92 -2.60 14.45
C CYS A 499 -11.96 -2.89 13.38
N ASN A 500 -12.68 -4.03 13.42
CA ASN A 500 -13.79 -4.32 12.51
C ASN A 500 -15.00 -3.39 12.72
N TYR A 501 -15.14 -2.82 13.93
CA TYR A 501 -16.30 -2.02 14.33
C TYR A 501 -15.99 -0.53 14.53
N GLY A 502 -14.81 -0.06 14.12
CA GLY A 502 -14.40 1.33 14.23
C GLY A 502 -13.48 1.67 15.39
N PHE A 503 -13.37 0.82 16.42
CA PHE A 503 -12.48 1.06 17.57
C PHE A 503 -11.11 0.42 17.32
N CYS A 504 -10.14 1.20 16.85
CA CYS A 504 -8.79 0.71 16.50
C CYS A 504 -7.70 1.62 17.08
N PRO A 505 -7.37 1.49 18.38
CA PRO A 505 -6.43 2.37 19.06
C PRO A 505 -5.01 2.22 18.51
N SER A 506 -4.46 3.31 17.97
CA SER A 506 -3.23 3.33 17.15
C SER A 506 -1.93 3.02 17.91
N ASN A 507 -1.98 2.97 19.25
CA ASN A 507 -0.88 2.52 20.10
C ASN A 507 -0.78 1.00 20.22
N ALA A 508 -1.88 0.26 19.99
CA ALA A 508 -1.96 -1.19 20.17
C ALA A 508 -2.33 -1.94 18.87
N CYS A 509 -3.06 -1.30 17.96
CA CYS A 509 -3.53 -1.91 16.72
C CYS A 509 -3.04 -1.17 15.47
N THR A 510 -2.63 -1.96 14.47
CA THR A 510 -2.39 -1.48 13.11
C THR A 510 -3.69 -1.64 12.30
N CYS A 511 -4.24 -0.53 11.83
CA CYS A 511 -5.38 -0.56 10.91
C CYS A 511 -4.94 -1.08 9.53
N THR A 512 -5.55 -2.18 9.07
CA THR A 512 -5.26 -2.82 7.77
C THR A 512 -6.29 -2.46 6.69
N GLN A 513 -7.51 -2.08 7.08
CA GLN A 513 -8.55 -1.62 6.16
C GLN A 513 -9.35 -0.46 6.77
N ARG A 514 -9.67 0.57 5.97
CA ARG A 514 -10.59 1.65 6.34
C ARG A 514 -11.83 1.66 5.45
N GLY A 515 -12.94 2.15 5.99
CA GLY A 515 -14.22 2.25 5.28
C GLY A 515 -15.36 2.81 6.13
N ARG A 516 -16.60 2.44 5.80
CA ARG A 516 -17.80 2.85 6.55
C ARG A 516 -17.89 2.07 7.86
N GLN A 517 -18.21 2.73 8.96
CA GLN A 517 -18.43 2.07 10.25
C GLN A 517 -19.46 0.93 10.12
N ILE A 518 -19.10 -0.23 10.68
CA ILE A 518 -20.01 -1.33 10.96
C ILE A 518 -20.41 -1.19 12.43
N ASN A 519 -21.71 -1.25 12.73
CA ASN A 519 -22.18 -1.18 14.11
C ASN A 519 -21.64 -2.38 14.91
N ALA A 520 -21.03 -2.10 16.06
CA ALA A 520 -20.59 -3.14 16.97
C ALA A 520 -21.77 -3.96 17.53
N PRO A 521 -21.55 -5.20 17.99
CA PRO A 521 -22.52 -5.91 18.83
C PRO A 521 -22.91 -5.06 20.06
N ALA A 522 -24.14 -5.24 20.53
CA ALA A 522 -24.62 -4.54 21.73
C ALA A 522 -23.73 -4.86 22.94
N ALA A 523 -23.26 -3.83 23.64
CA ALA A 523 -22.39 -3.98 24.78
C ALA A 523 -23.17 -4.38 26.04
N SER A 524 -22.69 -5.42 26.73
CA SER A 524 -23.11 -5.86 28.06
C SER A 524 -22.36 -5.12 29.17
N ASN A 525 -22.72 -5.37 30.43
CA ASN A 525 -22.01 -4.84 31.60
C ASN A 525 -20.73 -5.64 31.96
N THR A 526 -20.26 -6.51 31.05
CA THR A 526 -19.05 -7.33 31.25
C THR A 526 -17.81 -6.47 31.00
N LEU A 527 -17.22 -5.93 32.07
CA LEU A 527 -15.94 -5.22 31.97
C LEU A 527 -14.81 -6.15 31.51
N GLY A 528 -13.81 -5.57 30.85
CA GLY A 528 -12.64 -6.28 30.34
C GLY A 528 -11.33 -5.65 30.81
N PHE A 529 -10.55 -6.41 31.55
CA PHE A 529 -9.23 -6.01 32.04
C PHE A 529 -8.12 -6.77 31.29
N PRO A 530 -6.93 -6.16 31.10
CA PRO A 530 -5.74 -6.89 30.66
C PRO A 530 -5.45 -8.08 31.60
N ALA A 531 -5.21 -9.26 31.05
CA ALA A 531 -4.82 -10.43 31.83
C ALA A 531 -3.42 -10.23 32.49
N ALA A 532 -3.14 -11.02 33.54
CA ALA A 532 -1.84 -11.02 34.21
C ALA A 532 -0.66 -11.08 33.22
N GLY A 533 0.27 -10.13 33.33
CA GLY A 533 1.45 -10.03 32.45
C GLY A 533 1.25 -9.24 31.15
N GLN A 534 0.04 -8.74 30.85
CA GLN A 534 -0.21 -7.89 29.68
C GLN A 534 -0.03 -6.40 29.99
N ASP A 535 0.43 -5.62 29.00
CA ASP A 535 0.66 -4.18 29.15
C ASP A 535 -0.68 -3.40 29.21
N ILE A 536 -0.94 -2.75 30.34
CA ILE A 536 -2.17 -1.98 30.58
C ILE A 536 -2.33 -0.83 29.57
N ALA A 537 -1.22 -0.22 29.13
CA ALA A 537 -1.26 0.86 28.15
C ALA A 537 -1.70 0.39 26.75
N LEU A 538 -1.50 -0.89 26.41
CA LEU A 538 -1.89 -1.47 25.13
C LEU A 538 -3.25 -2.17 25.19
N TYR A 539 -3.49 -2.95 26.25
CA TYR A 539 -4.61 -3.88 26.31
C TYR A 539 -5.88 -3.28 26.97
N SER A 540 -5.80 -2.24 27.80
CA SER A 540 -6.93 -1.82 28.64
C SER A 540 -8.18 -1.43 27.84
N GLY A 541 -8.06 -0.52 26.87
CA GLY A 541 -9.17 -0.11 26.02
C GLY A 541 -9.68 -1.24 25.11
N LEU A 542 -8.79 -2.12 24.65
CA LEU A 542 -9.16 -3.26 23.81
C LEU A 542 -9.94 -4.31 24.59
N CYS A 543 -9.48 -4.69 25.79
CA CYS A 543 -10.18 -5.64 26.64
C CYS A 543 -11.57 -5.13 27.01
N GLU A 544 -11.69 -3.85 27.41
CA GLU A 544 -12.99 -3.26 27.73
C GLU A 544 -13.93 -3.26 26.52
N PHE A 545 -13.45 -2.84 25.35
CA PHE A 545 -14.26 -2.86 24.12
C PHE A 545 -14.74 -4.27 23.74
N THR A 546 -13.85 -5.25 23.82
CA THR A 546 -14.09 -6.60 23.30
C THR A 546 -14.86 -7.50 24.28
N CYS A 547 -14.53 -7.47 25.57
CA CYS A 547 -15.20 -8.28 26.60
C CYS A 547 -16.66 -7.85 26.80
N SER A 548 -16.94 -6.54 26.80
CA SER A 548 -18.31 -6.01 26.82
C SER A 548 -19.13 -6.44 25.60
N ARG A 549 -18.48 -6.84 24.51
CA ARG A 549 -19.11 -7.26 23.25
C ARG A 549 -18.96 -8.76 22.97
N GLY A 550 -18.70 -9.54 24.02
CA GLY A 550 -18.71 -11.02 23.99
C GLY A 550 -17.42 -11.69 23.52
N TYR A 551 -16.35 -10.93 23.25
CA TYR A 551 -15.05 -11.47 22.84
C TYR A 551 -13.99 -11.19 23.91
N CYS A 552 -13.81 -12.13 24.85
CA CYS A 552 -12.89 -11.97 26.00
C CYS A 552 -11.87 -13.13 26.07
N PRO A 553 -10.83 -13.15 25.22
CA PRO A 553 -9.87 -14.26 25.17
C PRO A 553 -8.95 -14.28 26.40
N SER A 554 -8.97 -15.37 27.15
CA SER A 554 -8.38 -15.50 28.51
C SER A 554 -6.85 -15.29 28.62
N GLY A 555 -6.10 -15.40 27.50
CA GLY A 555 -4.67 -15.09 27.47
C GLY A 555 -4.34 -13.60 27.31
N ALA A 556 -5.32 -12.79 26.89
CA ALA A 556 -5.17 -11.36 26.65
C ALA A 556 -5.99 -10.52 27.63
N CYS A 557 -7.21 -10.97 27.93
CA CYS A 557 -8.20 -10.25 28.73
C CYS A 557 -8.88 -11.14 29.76
N THR A 558 -9.43 -10.53 30.80
CA THR A 558 -10.21 -11.17 31.85
C THR A 558 -11.34 -10.24 32.31
N SER A 559 -12.51 -10.78 32.60
CA SER A 559 -13.60 -10.07 33.30
C SER A 559 -13.54 -10.21 34.82
N ASP A 560 -12.61 -11.03 35.31
CA ASP A 560 -12.36 -11.25 36.74
C ASP A 560 -11.21 -10.32 37.20
N PRO A 561 -11.48 -9.32 38.06
CA PRO A 561 -10.47 -8.35 38.50
C PRO A 561 -9.37 -8.97 39.37
N SER A 562 -9.55 -10.18 39.91
CA SER A 562 -8.48 -10.90 40.62
C SER A 562 -7.39 -11.45 39.70
N LYS A 563 -7.66 -11.54 38.39
CA LYS A 563 -6.75 -12.07 37.37
C LYS A 563 -6.17 -10.99 36.45
N ALA A 564 -6.49 -9.72 36.71
CA ALA A 564 -6.04 -8.59 35.91
C ALA A 564 -4.53 -8.30 36.15
N ALA A 565 -3.89 -7.61 35.20
CA ALA A 565 -2.47 -7.24 35.27
C ALA A 565 -2.05 -6.53 36.57
N ASN A 566 -2.96 -5.77 37.19
CA ASN A 566 -2.80 -5.13 38.51
C ASN A 566 -3.93 -5.53 39.48
N GLY A 567 -4.39 -6.78 39.40
CA GLY A 567 -5.54 -7.29 40.15
C GLY A 567 -5.30 -7.42 41.66
N ASP A 568 -6.12 -6.74 42.47
CA ASP A 568 -6.15 -6.87 43.94
C ASP A 568 -7.42 -7.58 44.44
N GLY A 569 -8.24 -8.12 43.52
CA GLY A 569 -9.46 -8.87 43.83
C GLY A 569 -10.73 -8.04 44.00
N SER A 570 -10.72 -6.73 43.73
CA SER A 570 -11.90 -5.87 43.84
C SER A 570 -12.04 -4.88 42.67
N PHE A 571 -13.26 -4.38 42.43
CA PHE A 571 -13.48 -3.33 41.44
C PHE A 571 -13.15 -1.96 42.04
N CYS A 572 -12.66 -1.05 41.20
CA CYS A 572 -12.64 0.36 41.55
C CYS A 572 -14.07 0.91 41.57
N THR A 573 -14.40 1.74 42.55
CA THR A 573 -15.72 2.41 42.70
C THR A 573 -15.53 3.89 43.07
N GLY A 574 -14.50 4.50 42.51
CA GLY A 574 -14.08 5.88 42.73
C GLY A 574 -12.61 6.04 42.39
N GLY A 575 -12.27 7.01 41.55
CA GLY A 575 -10.91 7.30 41.12
C GLY A 575 -10.75 8.74 40.68
N ASP A 576 -9.51 9.13 40.43
CA ASP A 576 -9.11 10.50 40.12
C ASP A 576 -8.03 10.52 39.02
N GLY A 577 -7.84 11.67 38.38
CA GLY A 577 -6.91 11.89 37.28
C GLY A 577 -6.57 13.36 37.10
N SER A 578 -5.52 13.68 36.33
CA SER A 578 -5.06 15.06 36.14
C SER A 578 -5.48 15.65 34.79
N GLY A 579 -5.72 16.97 34.77
CA GLY A 579 -6.11 17.70 33.55
C GLY A 579 -7.34 17.09 32.88
N ASN A 580 -7.23 16.80 31.58
CA ASN A 580 -8.32 16.22 30.79
C ASN A 580 -8.71 14.78 31.19
N LEU A 581 -7.92 14.10 32.03
CA LEU A 581 -8.28 12.79 32.59
C LEU A 581 -9.18 12.89 33.82
N ALA A 582 -9.23 14.03 34.53
CA ALA A 582 -9.92 14.15 35.82
C ALA A 582 -11.40 13.69 35.76
N GLY A 583 -12.18 14.27 34.82
CA GLY A 583 -13.58 13.89 34.63
C GLY A 583 -13.75 12.47 34.11
N LEU A 584 -12.88 12.00 33.22
CA LEU A 584 -12.92 10.65 32.65
C LEU A 584 -12.66 9.57 33.72
N CYS A 585 -11.65 9.78 34.56
CA CYS A 585 -11.30 8.90 35.66
C CYS A 585 -12.37 8.91 36.75
N SER A 586 -12.87 10.09 37.13
CA SER A 586 -13.95 10.22 38.12
C SER A 586 -15.21 9.46 37.69
N PHE A 587 -15.58 9.52 36.41
CA PHE A 587 -16.71 8.76 35.86
C PHE A 587 -16.41 7.25 35.75
N SER A 588 -15.38 6.86 35.00
CA SER A 588 -15.13 5.45 34.66
C SER A 588 -14.76 4.59 35.87
N CYS A 589 -13.89 5.12 36.75
CA CYS A 589 -13.48 4.42 37.97
C CYS A 589 -14.62 4.25 38.98
N ASN A 590 -15.72 5.00 38.87
CA ASN A 590 -16.92 4.77 39.69
C ASN A 590 -17.68 3.48 39.30
N TYR A 591 -17.50 3.00 38.07
CA TYR A 591 -18.21 1.85 37.51
C TYR A 591 -17.33 0.61 37.29
N GLY A 592 -16.09 0.61 37.80
CA GLY A 592 -15.16 -0.53 37.73
C GLY A 592 -14.05 -0.40 36.68
N PHE A 593 -14.21 0.41 35.63
CA PHE A 593 -13.19 0.60 34.60
C PHE A 593 -12.20 1.71 35.01
N CYS A 594 -11.06 1.33 35.61
CA CYS A 594 -10.06 2.28 36.11
C CYS A 594 -8.63 1.90 35.67
N PRO A 595 -8.23 2.23 34.43
CA PRO A 595 -6.93 1.83 33.89
C PRO A 595 -5.78 2.61 34.55
N SER A 596 -4.89 1.89 35.25
CA SER A 596 -3.85 2.47 36.11
C SER A 596 -2.72 3.23 35.39
N ASN A 597 -2.68 3.20 34.06
CA ASN A 597 -1.77 4.04 33.26
C ASN A 597 -2.34 5.46 33.01
N ALA A 598 -3.60 5.70 33.39
CA ALA A 598 -4.30 6.98 33.22
C ALA A 598 -4.98 7.48 34.51
N CYS A 599 -5.49 6.57 35.35
CA CYS A 599 -6.29 6.91 36.53
C CYS A 599 -5.72 6.32 37.83
N THR A 600 -5.91 7.05 38.93
CA THR A 600 -5.62 6.56 40.30
C THR A 600 -6.92 6.11 40.95
N CYS A 601 -7.02 4.84 41.34
CA CYS A 601 -8.17 4.34 42.09
C CYS A 601 -8.13 4.84 43.55
N THR A 602 -9.19 5.51 44.01
CA THR A 602 -9.29 6.10 45.36
C THR A 602 -10.27 5.36 46.27
N LYS A 603 -11.18 4.55 45.70
CA LYS A 603 -12.17 3.75 46.44
C LYS A 603 -12.43 2.44 45.71
N ARG A 604 -12.64 1.35 46.46
CA ARG A 604 -12.89 0.00 45.93
C ARG A 604 -14.12 -0.65 46.56
N GLY A 605 -14.71 -1.61 45.85
CA GLY A 605 -15.90 -2.34 46.30
C GLY A 605 -16.45 -3.31 45.25
N SER A 606 -17.73 -3.64 45.36
CA SER A 606 -18.50 -4.36 44.34
C SER A 606 -18.72 -3.50 43.10
N GLN A 607 -18.74 -4.11 41.92
CA GLN A 607 -19.02 -3.40 40.66
C GLN A 607 -20.36 -2.66 40.72
N ILE A 608 -20.37 -1.39 40.35
CA ILE A 608 -21.58 -0.61 40.12
C ILE A 608 -21.88 -0.69 38.62
N ASN A 609 -23.11 -1.04 38.24
CA ASN A 609 -23.52 -1.04 36.84
C ASN A 609 -23.42 0.38 36.25
N PRO A 610 -22.77 0.57 35.10
CA PRO A 610 -22.74 1.86 34.41
C PRO A 610 -24.12 2.21 33.81
N PRO A 611 -24.32 3.47 33.36
CA PRO A 611 -25.51 3.87 32.59
C PRO A 611 -25.72 2.99 31.35
N ALA A 612 -26.94 2.95 30.81
CA ALA A 612 -27.25 2.15 29.62
C ALA A 612 -26.29 2.47 28.45
N THR A 613 -25.79 1.41 27.79
CA THR A 613 -24.83 1.50 26.69
C THR A 613 -25.47 2.09 25.44
N SER A 614 -24.73 3.00 24.78
CA SER A 614 -25.03 3.51 23.44
C SER A 614 -23.94 3.06 22.46
N ASN A 615 -24.27 3.02 21.17
CA ASN A 615 -23.31 2.70 20.10
C ASN A 615 -22.37 3.88 19.76
N THR A 616 -22.25 4.87 20.66
CA THR A 616 -21.38 6.04 20.48
C THR A 616 -19.95 5.65 20.79
N LEU A 617 -19.13 5.42 19.75
CA LEU A 617 -17.70 5.22 19.95
C LEU A 617 -17.04 6.50 20.46
N GLY A 618 -16.03 6.34 21.32
CA GLY A 618 -15.25 7.44 21.87
C GLY A 618 -13.77 7.34 21.54
N PHE A 619 -13.24 8.39 20.92
CA PHE A 619 -11.82 8.49 20.58
C PHE A 619 -11.18 9.68 21.31
N PRO A 620 -9.88 9.62 21.66
CA PRO A 620 -9.15 10.79 22.16
C PRO A 620 -9.13 11.90 21.11
N VAL A 621 -9.35 13.16 21.49
CA VAL A 621 -9.16 14.29 20.56
C VAL A 621 -7.70 14.47 20.18
N ALA A 622 -7.44 14.94 18.95
CA ALA A 622 -6.09 15.19 18.45
C ALA A 622 -5.19 15.92 19.47
N GLY A 623 -4.01 15.35 19.73
CA GLY A 623 -3.05 15.83 20.74
C GLY A 623 -3.13 15.13 22.10
N GLN A 624 -4.18 14.35 22.39
CA GLN A 624 -4.23 13.51 23.58
C GLN A 624 -3.43 12.20 23.42
N ASN A 625 -2.93 11.65 24.54
CA ASN A 625 -2.16 10.40 24.53
C ASN A 625 -3.09 9.19 24.31
N VAL A 626 -3.03 8.57 23.12
CA VAL A 626 -3.91 7.44 22.75
C VAL A 626 -3.85 6.29 23.76
N ALA A 627 -2.67 5.99 24.33
CA ALA A 627 -2.51 4.90 25.30
C ALA A 627 -3.24 5.17 26.64
N GLN A 628 -3.40 6.44 27.03
CA GLN A 628 -4.08 6.82 28.27
C GLN A 628 -5.57 7.08 28.05
N PHE A 629 -5.93 7.68 26.91
CA PHE A 629 -7.29 8.18 26.68
C PHE A 629 -8.19 7.20 25.90
N SER A 630 -7.66 6.27 25.09
CA SER A 630 -8.49 5.48 24.16
C SER A 630 -9.58 4.66 24.85
N GLY A 631 -9.21 3.83 25.83
CA GLY A 631 -10.17 3.04 26.61
C GLY A 631 -11.12 3.92 27.43
N LEU A 632 -10.63 5.02 28.01
CA LEU A 632 -11.44 5.95 28.78
C LEU A 632 -12.49 6.64 27.91
N CYS A 633 -12.11 7.14 26.74
CA CYS A 633 -13.04 7.77 25.81
C CYS A 633 -14.09 6.78 25.31
N GLU A 634 -13.71 5.56 24.91
CA GLU A 634 -14.66 4.54 24.47
C GLU A 634 -15.67 4.17 25.55
N PHE A 635 -15.20 3.91 26.78
CA PHE A 635 -16.07 3.60 27.91
C PHE A 635 -17.01 4.79 28.23
N THR A 636 -16.44 5.99 28.41
CA THR A 636 -17.22 7.15 28.85
C THR A 636 -18.21 7.64 27.78
N CYS A 637 -17.81 7.72 26.51
CA CYS A 637 -18.69 8.15 25.42
C CYS A 637 -19.82 7.13 25.15
N SER A 638 -19.53 5.83 25.18
CA SER A 638 -20.58 4.81 25.02
C SER A 638 -21.60 4.85 26.17
N HIS A 639 -21.18 5.22 27.39
CA HIS A 639 -22.04 5.46 28.56
C HIS A 639 -22.56 6.92 28.69
N GLY A 640 -22.51 7.73 27.63
CA GLY A 640 -23.16 9.05 27.55
C GLY A 640 -22.37 10.23 28.15
N TYR A 641 -21.14 10.02 28.58
CA TYR A 641 -20.23 11.07 29.07
C TYR A 641 -19.07 11.28 28.09
N CYS A 642 -19.25 12.15 27.09
CA CYS A 642 -18.24 12.38 26.04
C CYS A 642 -17.74 13.84 26.04
N PRO A 643 -16.82 14.23 26.95
CA PRO A 643 -16.37 15.62 27.07
C PRO A 643 -15.48 16.04 25.90
N SER A 644 -15.93 17.02 25.12
CA SER A 644 -15.33 17.43 23.84
C SER A 644 -13.89 17.97 23.89
N GLY A 645 -13.38 18.29 25.08
CA GLY A 645 -11.98 18.69 25.29
C GLY A 645 -11.01 17.51 25.44
N ALA A 646 -11.53 16.30 25.66
CA ALA A 646 -10.75 15.07 25.85
C ALA A 646 -11.11 13.98 24.85
N CYS A 647 -12.40 13.85 24.51
CA CYS A 647 -12.94 12.80 23.66
C CYS A 647 -13.81 13.35 22.52
N THR A 648 -13.88 12.59 21.42
CA THR A 648 -14.70 12.86 20.23
C THR A 648 -15.33 11.57 19.73
N SER A 649 -16.58 11.64 19.25
CA SER A 649 -17.22 10.54 18.50
C SER A 649 -17.02 10.66 16.99
N ASP A 650 -16.41 11.75 16.54
CA ASP A 650 -16.02 11.98 15.14
C ASP A 650 -14.56 11.51 14.93
N PRO A 651 -14.33 10.42 14.16
CA PRO A 651 -13.00 9.85 13.97
C PRO A 651 -12.09 10.74 13.11
N THR A 652 -12.61 11.77 12.45
CA THR A 652 -11.78 12.74 11.70
C THR A 652 -11.05 13.72 12.62
N LYS A 653 -11.46 13.78 13.91
CA LYS A 653 -10.88 14.62 14.96
C LYS A 653 -10.09 13.81 16.02
N ALA A 654 -9.97 12.50 15.81
CA ALA A 654 -9.28 11.59 16.70
C ALA A 654 -7.74 11.72 16.60
N ALA A 655 -7.03 11.36 17.67
CA ALA A 655 -5.57 11.39 17.78
C ALA A 655 -4.84 10.21 17.10
#